data_AF-A0A401M8R4-F1
#
_entry.id   AF-A0A401M8R4-F1
#
_cell.length_a   1.000
_cell.length_b   1.000
_cell.length_c   1.000
_cell.angle_alpha   90.00
_cell.angle_beta   90.00
_cell.angle_gamma   90.00
#
_symmetry.space_group_name_H-M   'P 1'
#
loop_
_entity.id
_entity.type
_entity.pdbx_description
1 polymer ?
#
loop_
_entity_poly.entity_id
_entity_poly.type
_entity_poly.pdbx_seq_one_letter_code
_entity_poly.pdbx_strand_id
1 'polypeptide(L)'
;MATVCRITSTVYQIVSVVYRIASAVYPIPPDAAYRIRSTDFCYRSPSRPVSAHVRSHTHKTAAAVGALAAVAALTVIAPPAAAADARDVTADVLADRDVTLSGDTVVTVRSGTTTYDGVFRGEGTLTVRGNGTLVLTRDSDFTLPKARQRQKVSTQGGNHPYVTVTSPDPPAVTVERGATLQYGNGGTAGLIGHFPYNTPAFRLNQDNIRVNGTLRLSLRSAYNLGNISGSGLITQPRFLWGTWDLSGTHSFSGVVDNGTQVNAGRPEYATSLPNMRKILNQGTFTVDTPLGQTVTMGMDFYQREYGSDINVQSRPGSKVVLTGQYSWSNQGGDTNPSLSDPALNWTPARKNVNKRGTNIKGANVQWGDGTTNKIFMPGTAETVYINLLAARSRSTLTFDYNGPVTLGAPIGGGVFHDTLSAPGAGDIVIAGTRGNDVTFAAKQYYDGSTTVEKGAVLRLGSKQGDGSLLMGSERRRVVNDGTLVVQNASTPVSLSRVSGSGAFVQSGAATTTLTGTAVTYTGTTTVKKGTLALRSGATLAGSRSIRLTSAGARLDAGTAGLRVTTTLTGEGTVKGAVTNEGVVAGGLTVSGDYTQRAKGELVLRERPLKVTGAVRLAGGLDLSAAGTRPARKITVLDHAGRSRTSGVFSGLKEGAKLRLADATYRISYRGGDGNDVVLSAVASKPSASARGTGTEASETVSAGTRSANAASGGLGWWPYVLAVGLLIGLMVPAARRVRRGRRMGGRHALSKRGKLKSS
;
A
#
# COMPACT_ATOMS: atom_id res chain seq x y z
N MET A 1 12.12 35.93 48.92
CA MET A 1 12.04 36.70 47.66
C MET A 1 11.81 35.73 46.51
N ALA A 2 11.01 36.16 45.53
CA ALA A 2 10.21 35.35 44.62
C ALA A 2 10.96 34.32 43.76
N THR A 3 10.31 33.17 43.51
CA THR A 3 10.46 32.45 42.24
C THR A 3 9.08 32.43 41.57
N VAL A 4 8.99 33.20 40.50
CA VAL A 4 7.83 33.30 39.62
C VAL A 4 7.77 32.05 38.75
N CYS A 5 6.71 31.27 38.88
CA CYS A 5 6.36 30.24 37.89
C CYS A 5 5.11 30.70 37.15
N ARG A 6 5.30 31.26 35.94
CA ARG A 6 4.21 31.51 34.98
C ARG A 6 3.67 30.15 34.53
N ILE A 7 2.41 29.87 34.83
CA ILE A 7 1.63 28.86 34.12
C ILE A 7 0.82 29.61 33.06
N THR A 8 1.22 29.47 31.80
CA THR A 8 0.43 29.92 30.65
C THR A 8 -0.80 29.02 30.53
N SER A 9 -1.99 29.56 30.83
CA SER A 9 -3.24 28.87 30.50
C SER A 9 -3.47 29.00 28.99
N THR A 10 -3.27 27.94 28.23
CA THR A 10 -3.75 27.88 26.85
C THR A 10 -5.25 27.61 26.89
N VAL A 11 -6.05 28.66 26.79
CA VAL A 11 -7.49 28.58 26.57
C VAL A 11 -7.70 28.08 25.14
N TYR A 12 -8.24 26.88 24.97
CA TYR A 12 -8.76 26.44 23.68
C TYR A 12 -10.12 27.11 23.44
N GLN A 13 -10.14 28.18 22.63
CA GLN A 13 -11.37 28.65 22.00
C GLN A 13 -11.79 27.61 20.95
N ILE A 14 -12.87 26.88 21.21
CA ILE A 14 -13.63 26.22 20.15
C ILE A 14 -14.36 27.34 19.42
N VAL A 15 -13.90 27.68 18.22
CA VAL A 15 -14.63 28.61 17.35
C VAL A 15 -15.85 27.87 16.80
N SER A 16 -16.99 28.08 17.45
CA SER A 16 -18.30 27.77 16.88
C SER A 16 -18.53 28.69 15.67
N VAL A 17 -18.67 28.12 14.47
CA VAL A 17 -19.24 28.87 13.35
C VAL A 17 -20.75 28.90 13.54
N VAL A 18 -21.22 30.11 13.79
CA VAL A 18 -22.62 30.52 13.91
C VAL A 18 -23.27 30.43 12.52
N TYR A 19 -24.32 29.62 12.38
CA TYR A 19 -25.39 29.95 11.43
C TYR A 19 -26.17 31.12 12.03
N ARG A 20 -26.31 32.23 11.29
CA ARG A 20 -27.20 33.34 11.68
C ARG A 20 -28.62 32.79 11.82
N ILE A 21 -29.11 32.72 13.05
CA ILE A 21 -30.54 32.59 13.37
C ILE A 21 -30.85 33.75 14.34
N ALA A 22 -31.98 34.40 14.10
CA ALA A 22 -32.41 35.60 14.79
C ALA A 22 -32.42 35.45 16.32
N SER A 23 -32.02 36.53 16.99
CA SER A 23 -31.77 36.67 18.42
C SER A 23 -33.01 36.43 19.30
N ALA A 24 -32.85 35.62 20.35
CA ALA A 24 -33.60 35.74 21.61
C ALA A 24 -32.70 35.31 22.77
N VAL A 25 -32.49 36.20 23.73
CA VAL A 25 -31.60 36.03 24.90
C VAL A 25 -32.42 35.52 26.08
N TYR A 26 -31.93 34.49 26.79
CA TYR A 26 -32.40 34.13 28.13
C TYR A 26 -31.19 34.07 29.10
N PRO A 27 -31.31 34.61 30.33
CA PRO A 27 -30.23 34.59 31.32
C PRO A 27 -30.21 33.29 32.14
N ILE A 28 -29.01 32.82 32.51
CA ILE A 28 -28.79 31.72 33.46
C ILE A 28 -28.21 32.32 34.76
N PRO A 29 -28.72 31.94 35.96
CA PRO A 29 -28.21 32.42 37.24
C PRO A 29 -26.94 31.67 37.70
N PRO A 30 -26.10 32.28 38.56
CA PRO A 30 -24.88 31.66 39.08
C PRO A 30 -25.20 30.76 40.29
N ASP A 31 -24.54 29.61 40.37
CA ASP A 31 -24.02 28.97 41.60
C ASP A 31 -24.07 27.43 41.52
N ALA A 32 -22.92 26.80 41.23
CA ALA A 32 -22.59 25.45 41.69
C ALA A 32 -21.07 25.23 41.59
N ALA A 33 -20.37 25.44 42.71
CA ALA A 33 -18.95 25.12 42.85
C ALA A 33 -18.74 23.60 42.98
N TYR A 34 -17.80 23.03 42.23
CA TYR A 34 -17.29 21.67 42.47
C TYR A 34 -15.89 21.72 43.09
N ARG A 35 -15.78 21.15 44.31
CA ARG A 35 -14.55 20.95 45.08
C ARG A 35 -13.74 19.79 44.47
N ILE A 36 -12.50 20.03 44.05
CA ILE A 36 -11.53 18.98 43.71
C ILE A 36 -10.66 18.73 44.94
N ARG A 37 -10.67 17.50 45.47
CA ARG A 37 -9.69 17.03 46.46
C ARG A 37 -8.50 16.42 45.72
N SER A 38 -7.30 16.93 46.01
CA SER A 38 -6.04 16.28 45.65
C SER A 38 -5.70 15.22 46.70
N THR A 39 -5.20 14.08 46.24
CA THR A 39 -4.38 13.17 47.06
C THR A 39 -3.28 12.62 46.16
N ASP A 40 -2.06 13.07 46.44
CA ASP A 40 -0.82 12.41 46.03
C ASP A 40 -0.71 11.05 46.71
N PHE A 41 -0.25 10.02 46.00
CA PHE A 41 0.40 8.87 46.65
C PHE A 41 1.53 8.28 45.81
N CYS A 42 2.63 8.06 46.53
CA CYS A 42 3.95 7.68 46.03
C CYS A 42 4.04 6.25 45.51
N TYR A 43 4.91 6.09 44.52
CA TYR A 43 5.41 4.82 43.98
C TYR A 43 6.08 3.95 45.05
N ARG A 44 5.76 2.65 45.06
CA ARG A 44 6.62 1.61 45.63
C ARG A 44 6.55 0.34 44.77
N SER A 45 7.68 -0.03 44.18
CA SER A 45 7.88 -1.34 43.55
C SER A 45 7.90 -2.46 44.60
N PRO A 46 7.63 -3.70 44.17
CA PRO A 46 8.61 -4.75 44.44
C PRO A 46 8.93 -5.60 43.22
N SER A 47 10.21 -5.96 43.15
CA SER A 47 10.81 -6.96 42.28
C SER A 47 10.71 -8.36 42.91
N ARG A 48 10.42 -9.39 42.12
CA ARG A 48 11.25 -10.60 41.96
C ARG A 48 10.65 -11.60 40.94
N PRO A 49 11.48 -12.48 40.35
CA PRO A 49 11.25 -13.11 39.04
C PRO A 49 10.81 -14.58 39.15
N VAL A 50 10.20 -15.13 38.09
CA VAL A 50 10.18 -16.58 37.84
C VAL A 50 10.38 -16.89 36.36
N SER A 51 11.22 -17.91 36.16
CA SER A 51 11.93 -18.39 34.99
C SER A 51 11.13 -18.79 33.74
N ALA A 52 11.86 -18.69 32.63
CA ALA A 52 11.63 -19.39 31.38
C ALA A 52 11.65 -20.92 31.56
N HIS A 53 10.72 -21.61 30.92
CA HIS A 53 10.94 -22.95 30.36
C HIS A 53 10.19 -23.09 29.03
N VAL A 54 11.00 -23.31 28.00
CA VAL A 54 10.64 -23.74 26.65
C VAL A 54 10.08 -25.16 26.72
N ARG A 55 9.01 -25.46 25.97
CA ARG A 55 8.87 -26.75 25.27
C ARG A 55 7.86 -26.66 24.13
N SER A 56 8.44 -26.71 22.93
CA SER A 56 7.89 -27.22 21.68
C SER A 56 7.07 -28.50 21.87
N HIS A 57 5.95 -28.61 21.16
CA HIS A 57 5.50 -29.90 20.61
C HIS A 57 4.84 -29.69 19.24
N THR A 58 5.53 -30.15 18.21
CA THR A 58 4.99 -30.46 16.89
C THR A 58 4.82 -31.97 16.71
N HIS A 59 3.74 -32.33 16.00
CA HIS A 59 3.45 -33.58 15.27
C HIS A 59 3.23 -34.92 16.00
N LYS A 60 2.05 -35.51 15.75
CA LYS A 60 1.79 -36.86 15.16
C LYS A 60 0.26 -37.10 15.12
N THR A 61 -0.40 -37.02 13.95
CA THR A 61 -0.74 -38.08 12.97
C THR A 61 -1.90 -39.02 13.35
N ALA A 62 -2.73 -39.26 12.32
CA ALA A 62 -3.53 -40.45 12.00
C ALA A 62 -4.98 -40.56 12.50
N ALA A 63 -5.89 -40.22 11.57
CA ALA A 63 -6.96 -41.07 11.03
C ALA A 63 -7.64 -42.11 11.94
N ALA A 64 -8.96 -41.95 12.09
CA ALA A 64 -9.90 -43.08 12.12
C ALA A 64 -11.19 -42.65 11.41
N VAL A 65 -11.33 -43.12 10.16
CA VAL A 65 -12.60 -43.25 9.44
C VAL A 65 -13.17 -44.60 9.87
N GLY A 66 -14.43 -44.64 10.32
CA GLY A 66 -15.17 -45.90 10.45
C GLY A 66 -16.07 -45.96 11.67
N ALA A 67 -17.34 -45.60 11.48
CA ALA A 67 -18.53 -46.30 11.99
C ALA A 67 -19.77 -45.42 11.76
N LEU A 68 -20.16 -45.26 10.50
CA LEU A 68 -21.57 -45.04 10.17
C LEU A 68 -22.25 -46.41 10.20
N ALA A 69 -23.49 -46.45 10.71
CA ALA A 69 -24.38 -47.61 10.84
C ALA A 69 -24.18 -48.49 12.09
N ALA A 70 -24.80 -48.06 13.20
CA ALA A 70 -25.55 -48.94 14.12
C ALA A 70 -26.08 -48.17 15.36
N VAL A 71 -26.93 -47.16 15.16
CA VAL A 71 -27.95 -46.76 16.17
C VAL A 71 -29.17 -46.23 15.40
N ALA A 72 -29.90 -47.14 14.77
CA ALA A 72 -31.14 -46.85 14.06
C ALA A 72 -32.23 -47.81 14.55
N ALA A 73 -32.50 -47.79 15.85
CA ALA A 73 -33.73 -48.32 16.45
C ALA A 73 -33.81 -47.79 17.88
N LEU A 74 -34.95 -47.19 18.23
CA LEU A 74 -35.31 -46.58 19.53
C LEU A 74 -34.96 -45.09 19.72
N THR A 75 -35.49 -44.25 18.84
CA THR A 75 -36.13 -43.01 19.29
C THR A 75 -37.43 -42.86 18.52
N VAL A 76 -38.56 -42.90 19.23
CA VAL A 76 -39.81 -42.34 18.71
C VAL A 76 -39.51 -40.87 18.45
N ILE A 77 -39.26 -40.51 17.19
CA ILE A 77 -39.17 -39.13 16.77
C ILE A 77 -40.60 -38.60 16.91
N ALA A 78 -40.87 -37.88 18.00
CA ALA A 78 -41.97 -36.95 18.02
C ALA A 78 -41.82 -36.09 16.75
N PRO A 79 -42.88 -35.88 15.95
CA PRO A 79 -42.78 -35.04 14.77
C PRO A 79 -42.12 -33.73 15.20
N PRO A 80 -41.18 -33.15 14.41
CA PRO A 80 -40.65 -31.84 14.73
C PRO A 80 -41.87 -30.94 14.97
N ALA A 81 -41.95 -30.34 16.16
CA ALA A 81 -43.00 -29.39 16.46
C ALA A 81 -43.03 -28.42 15.29
N ALA A 82 -44.12 -28.41 14.52
CA ALA A 82 -44.28 -27.49 13.41
C ALA A 82 -43.98 -26.10 13.99
N ALA A 83 -42.99 -25.40 13.44
CA ALA A 83 -42.76 -24.02 13.81
C ALA A 83 -44.10 -23.33 13.62
N ALA A 84 -44.68 -22.80 14.69
CA ALA A 84 -45.95 -22.09 14.60
C ALA A 84 -45.81 -21.04 13.50
N ASP A 85 -46.72 -21.03 12.53
CA ASP A 85 -46.70 -20.06 11.44
C ASP A 85 -46.63 -18.65 12.02
N ALA A 86 -45.79 -17.79 11.44
CA ALA A 86 -45.62 -16.43 11.92
C ALA A 86 -46.98 -15.71 11.95
N ARG A 87 -47.32 -15.11 13.09
CA ARG A 87 -48.60 -14.40 13.28
C ARG A 87 -48.64 -13.17 12.38
N ASP A 88 -49.57 -13.12 11.44
CA ASP A 88 -49.78 -11.93 10.60
C ASP A 88 -50.59 -10.88 11.39
N VAL A 89 -49.99 -9.71 11.62
CA VAL A 89 -50.60 -8.58 12.36
C VAL A 89 -50.89 -7.39 11.45
N THR A 90 -50.93 -7.60 10.13
CA THR A 90 -51.16 -6.53 9.16
C THR A 90 -52.46 -5.77 9.42
N ALA A 91 -53.54 -6.47 9.79
CA ALA A 91 -54.82 -5.81 10.09
C ALA A 91 -54.75 -4.90 11.32
N ASP A 92 -54.02 -5.30 12.36
CA ASP A 92 -53.82 -4.50 13.57
C ASP A 92 -52.98 -3.25 13.26
N VAL A 93 -51.92 -3.39 12.46
CA VAL A 93 -51.06 -2.29 12.02
C VAL A 93 -51.83 -1.29 11.16
N LEU A 94 -52.64 -1.77 10.20
CA LEU A 94 -53.48 -0.90 9.36
C LEU A 94 -54.59 -0.18 10.15
N ALA A 95 -54.93 -0.67 11.33
CA ALA A 95 -55.88 -0.05 12.25
C ALA A 95 -55.21 0.78 13.35
N ASP A 96 -53.89 1.03 13.25
CA ASP A 96 -53.07 1.76 14.22
C ASP A 96 -53.15 1.24 15.67
N ARG A 97 -53.33 -0.08 15.82
CA ARG A 97 -53.40 -0.72 17.14
C ARG A 97 -52.02 -1.09 17.65
N ASP A 98 -51.80 -0.99 18.96
CA ASP A 98 -50.62 -1.56 19.61
C ASP A 98 -50.61 -3.08 19.44
N VAL A 99 -49.44 -3.63 19.09
CA VAL A 99 -49.25 -5.06 18.86
C VAL A 99 -48.32 -5.65 19.92
N THR A 100 -48.82 -6.60 20.69
CA THR A 100 -47.99 -7.44 21.56
C THR A 100 -47.54 -8.70 20.81
N LEU A 101 -46.22 -8.85 20.65
CA LEU A 101 -45.55 -10.03 20.13
C LEU A 101 -45.52 -11.12 21.20
N SER A 102 -45.86 -12.34 20.78
CA SER A 102 -45.79 -13.56 21.57
C SER A 102 -45.07 -14.69 20.82
N GLY A 103 -44.25 -14.33 19.83
CA GLY A 103 -43.64 -15.22 18.85
C GLY A 103 -43.27 -14.51 17.55
N ASP A 104 -42.94 -15.28 16.53
CA ASP A 104 -42.59 -14.74 15.21
C ASP A 104 -43.83 -14.03 14.61
N THR A 105 -43.67 -12.77 14.22
CA THR A 105 -44.74 -11.86 13.79
C THR A 105 -44.40 -11.28 12.42
N VAL A 106 -45.39 -11.15 11.54
CA VAL A 106 -45.22 -10.61 10.19
C VAL A 106 -46.19 -9.46 9.90
N VAL A 107 -45.68 -8.45 9.21
CA VAL A 107 -46.46 -7.33 8.66
C VAL A 107 -46.26 -7.29 7.15
N THR A 108 -47.36 -7.38 6.40
CA THR A 108 -47.36 -7.34 4.94
C THR A 108 -47.77 -5.95 4.46
N VAL A 109 -46.78 -5.15 4.05
CA VAL A 109 -46.99 -3.77 3.61
C VAL A 109 -47.22 -3.74 2.10
N ARG A 110 -48.43 -3.33 1.70
CA ARG A 110 -48.79 -3.15 0.28
C ARG A 110 -48.17 -1.88 -0.27
N SER A 111 -48.08 -1.78 -1.60
CA SER A 111 -47.60 -0.61 -2.33
C SER A 111 -48.18 0.69 -1.78
N GLY A 112 -47.32 1.71 -1.65
CA GLY A 112 -47.63 2.96 -0.97
C GLY A 112 -46.94 3.07 0.39
N THR A 113 -47.41 4.01 1.20
CA THR A 113 -46.88 4.30 2.53
C THR A 113 -47.96 4.08 3.58
N THR A 114 -47.67 3.24 4.56
CA THR A 114 -48.45 3.03 5.78
C THR A 114 -47.70 3.70 6.93
N THR A 115 -48.29 4.75 7.50
CA THR A 115 -47.83 5.31 8.76
C THR A 115 -48.45 4.51 9.89
N TYR A 116 -47.66 4.15 10.89
CA TYR A 116 -48.10 3.36 12.03
C TYR A 116 -47.83 4.14 13.32
N ASP A 117 -48.91 4.55 13.97
CA ASP A 117 -48.90 5.32 15.22
C ASP A 117 -49.05 4.44 16.48
N GLY A 118 -49.22 3.13 16.30
CA GLY A 118 -49.13 2.15 17.39
C GLY A 118 -47.69 1.76 17.73
N VAL A 119 -47.53 0.84 18.68
CA VAL A 119 -46.21 0.27 19.05
C VAL A 119 -46.18 -1.25 19.01
N PHE A 120 -45.01 -1.81 18.66
CA PHE A 120 -44.70 -3.22 18.88
C PHE A 120 -44.06 -3.41 20.26
N ARG A 121 -44.52 -4.41 21.02
CA ARG A 121 -43.99 -4.76 22.34
C ARG A 121 -43.99 -6.27 22.60
N GLY A 122 -43.29 -6.73 23.64
CA GLY A 122 -43.37 -8.14 24.09
C GLY A 122 -42.17 -8.98 23.67
N GLU A 123 -42.39 -10.27 23.35
CA GLU A 123 -41.32 -11.22 23.00
C GLU A 123 -41.57 -11.87 21.64
N GLY A 124 -40.59 -11.83 20.74
CA GLY A 124 -40.73 -12.42 19.40
C GLY A 124 -39.79 -11.83 18.35
N THR A 125 -40.19 -11.96 17.08
CA THR A 125 -39.52 -11.28 15.96
C THR A 125 -40.53 -10.52 15.11
N LEU A 126 -40.09 -9.43 14.47
CA LEU A 126 -40.88 -8.70 13.48
C LEU A 126 -40.28 -8.88 12.07
N THR A 127 -41.07 -9.45 11.16
CA THR A 127 -40.75 -9.49 9.72
C THR A 127 -41.63 -8.51 8.97
N VAL A 128 -41.02 -7.53 8.29
CA VAL A 128 -41.71 -6.58 7.41
C VAL A 128 -41.50 -7.03 5.96
N ARG A 129 -42.58 -7.36 5.26
CA ARG A 129 -42.58 -7.87 3.89
C ARG A 129 -43.54 -7.11 2.98
N GLY A 130 -43.50 -7.40 1.68
CA GLY A 130 -44.33 -6.76 0.66
C GLY A 130 -43.52 -5.77 -0.19
N ASN A 131 -44.20 -4.75 -0.73
CA ASN A 131 -43.62 -3.80 -1.68
C ASN A 131 -43.89 -2.32 -1.35
N GLY A 132 -44.41 -2.03 -0.14
CA GLY A 132 -44.62 -0.68 0.36
C GLY A 132 -43.66 -0.26 1.46
N THR A 133 -44.00 0.86 2.10
CA THR A 133 -43.25 1.46 3.22
C THR A 133 -44.07 1.45 4.51
N LEU A 134 -43.54 0.89 5.58
CA LEU A 134 -44.06 1.04 6.94
C LEU A 134 -43.25 2.14 7.67
N VAL A 135 -43.90 3.23 8.07
CA VAL A 135 -43.29 4.32 8.83
C VAL A 135 -43.69 4.19 10.30
N LEU A 136 -42.71 3.99 11.17
CA LEU A 136 -42.91 4.00 12.61
C LEU A 136 -42.80 5.43 13.14
N THR A 137 -43.82 5.93 13.82
CA THR A 137 -43.80 7.28 14.43
C THR A 137 -43.56 7.23 15.94
N ARG A 138 -43.75 6.07 16.56
CA ARG A 138 -43.50 5.82 17.99
C ARG A 138 -42.46 4.72 18.20
N ASP A 139 -41.75 4.82 19.32
CA ASP A 139 -40.74 3.84 19.69
C ASP A 139 -41.40 2.50 20.07
N SER A 140 -40.81 1.41 19.59
CA SER A 140 -41.22 0.04 19.87
C SER A 140 -40.12 -0.70 20.65
N ASP A 141 -40.52 -1.50 21.63
CA ASP A 141 -39.61 -2.20 22.54
C ASP A 141 -40.10 -3.64 22.74
N PHE A 142 -39.43 -4.58 22.10
CA PHE A 142 -39.62 -6.02 22.27
C PHE A 142 -38.27 -6.70 22.29
N THR A 143 -38.21 -7.96 22.73
CA THR A 143 -36.95 -8.72 22.72
C THR A 143 -37.17 -10.12 22.16
N LEU A 144 -36.09 -10.82 21.84
CA LEU A 144 -36.18 -12.24 21.51
C LEU A 144 -36.56 -13.07 22.74
N PRO A 145 -37.27 -14.20 22.57
CA PRO A 145 -37.45 -15.18 23.63
C PRO A 145 -36.11 -15.58 24.26
N LYS A 146 -36.09 -15.82 25.58
CA LYS A 146 -34.83 -16.05 26.33
C LYS A 146 -33.94 -17.14 25.73
N ALA A 147 -34.53 -18.21 25.20
CA ALA A 147 -33.81 -19.32 24.56
C ALA A 147 -33.04 -18.92 23.27
N ARG A 148 -33.40 -17.80 22.63
CA ARG A 148 -32.74 -17.26 21.42
C ARG A 148 -31.73 -16.16 21.73
N GLN A 149 -31.68 -15.68 22.98
CA GLN A 149 -30.71 -14.71 23.46
C GLN A 149 -29.38 -15.39 23.82
N ARG A 150 -28.37 -15.19 22.97
CA ARG A 150 -26.99 -15.69 23.10
C ARG A 150 -25.93 -14.59 23.03
N GLN A 151 -26.32 -13.34 22.74
CA GLN A 151 -25.45 -12.18 22.66
C GLN A 151 -24.73 -11.94 23.98
N LYS A 152 -23.41 -11.75 23.89
CA LYS A 152 -22.54 -11.47 25.02
C LYS A 152 -21.93 -10.09 24.86
N VAL A 153 -22.26 -9.20 25.79
CA VAL A 153 -21.76 -7.83 25.84
C VAL A 153 -20.79 -7.71 27.00
N SER A 154 -19.60 -7.18 26.75
CA SER A 154 -18.60 -6.96 27.80
C SER A 154 -17.88 -5.63 27.62
N THR A 155 -17.55 -4.99 28.73
CA THR A 155 -16.73 -3.76 28.76
C THR A 155 -15.30 -4.13 29.13
N GLN A 156 -14.36 -3.74 28.28
CA GLN A 156 -12.91 -3.99 28.39
C GLN A 156 -12.17 -2.65 28.53
N GLY A 157 -10.85 -2.65 28.76
CA GLY A 157 -10.01 -1.45 28.56
C GLY A 157 -9.70 -0.59 29.80
N GLY A 158 -10.08 -1.00 31.02
CA GLY A 158 -9.69 -0.30 32.26
C GLY A 158 -10.11 1.18 32.26
N ASN A 159 -9.14 2.10 32.39
CA ASN A 159 -9.36 3.55 32.39
C ASN A 159 -9.89 4.13 31.06
N HIS A 160 -9.85 3.32 29.99
CA HIS A 160 -10.40 3.67 28.68
C HIS A 160 -11.38 2.57 28.26
N PRO A 161 -12.58 2.54 28.89
CA PRO A 161 -13.51 1.44 28.71
C PRO A 161 -14.06 1.40 27.28
N TYR A 162 -14.13 0.22 26.70
CA TYR A 162 -14.80 -0.01 25.42
C TYR A 162 -15.63 -1.29 25.43
N VAL A 163 -16.74 -1.27 24.70
CA VAL A 163 -17.71 -2.34 24.61
C VAL A 163 -17.35 -3.28 23.46
N THR A 164 -17.45 -4.58 23.73
CA THR A 164 -17.37 -5.64 22.74
C THR A 164 -18.64 -6.47 22.75
N VAL A 165 -19.08 -6.87 21.55
CA VAL A 165 -20.23 -7.75 21.36
C VAL A 165 -19.72 -9.03 20.70
N THR A 166 -20.00 -10.18 21.33
CA THR A 166 -19.67 -11.51 20.81
C THR A 166 -20.92 -12.39 20.79
N SER A 167 -20.91 -13.45 19.97
CA SER A 167 -22.04 -14.37 19.82
C SER A 167 -23.39 -13.68 19.55
N PRO A 168 -23.48 -12.75 18.57
CA PRO A 168 -24.66 -11.91 18.38
C PRO A 168 -25.95 -12.73 18.26
N ASP A 169 -27.02 -12.20 18.84
CA ASP A 169 -28.39 -12.73 18.73
C ASP A 169 -28.80 -12.86 17.25
N PRO A 170 -29.70 -13.80 16.91
CA PRO A 170 -30.31 -13.78 15.59
C PRO A 170 -31.08 -12.46 15.38
N PRO A 171 -31.36 -12.05 14.14
CA PRO A 171 -32.15 -10.85 13.90
C PRO A 171 -33.53 -10.92 14.57
N ALA A 172 -33.86 -9.92 15.38
CA ALA A 172 -35.19 -9.71 15.94
C ALA A 172 -36.09 -8.96 14.95
N VAL A 173 -35.49 -8.15 14.07
CA VAL A 173 -36.17 -7.46 12.96
C VAL A 173 -35.65 -7.97 11.63
N THR A 174 -36.55 -8.31 10.71
CA THR A 174 -36.22 -8.62 9.31
C THR A 174 -37.00 -7.72 8.36
N VAL A 175 -36.29 -7.03 7.47
CA VAL A 175 -36.89 -6.28 6.35
C VAL A 175 -36.67 -7.10 5.08
N GLU A 176 -37.73 -7.70 4.55
CA GLU A 176 -37.65 -8.52 3.34
C GLU A 176 -37.43 -7.70 2.08
N ARG A 177 -36.95 -8.35 1.02
CA ARG A 177 -36.75 -7.72 -0.29
C ARG A 177 -38.07 -7.15 -0.80
N GLY A 178 -38.04 -5.90 -1.26
CA GLY A 178 -39.21 -5.18 -1.76
C GLY A 178 -39.85 -4.27 -0.72
N ALA A 179 -39.78 -4.62 0.56
CA ALA A 179 -40.35 -3.82 1.63
C ALA A 179 -39.41 -2.70 2.09
N THR A 180 -40.00 -1.61 2.57
CA THR A 180 -39.28 -0.55 3.29
C THR A 180 -39.80 -0.47 4.72
N LEU A 181 -38.90 -0.58 5.68
CA LEU A 181 -39.15 -0.20 7.08
C LEU A 181 -38.49 1.16 7.31
N GLN A 182 -39.26 2.13 7.79
CA GLN A 182 -38.78 3.46 8.09
C GLN A 182 -38.88 3.73 9.59
N TYR A 183 -37.75 4.10 10.20
CA TYR A 183 -37.72 4.60 11.56
C TYR A 183 -37.88 6.12 11.55
N GLY A 184 -38.93 6.59 12.23
CA GLY A 184 -39.25 8.00 12.37
C GLY A 184 -39.74 8.66 11.09
N ASN A 185 -40.18 9.91 11.24
CA ASN A 185 -40.69 10.78 10.17
C ASN A 185 -39.94 12.13 10.12
N GLY A 186 -38.71 12.17 10.64
CA GLY A 186 -37.88 13.37 10.78
C GLY A 186 -37.83 13.94 12.19
N GLY A 187 -38.49 13.29 13.17
CA GLY A 187 -38.42 13.59 14.59
C GLY A 187 -37.36 12.78 15.35
N THR A 188 -37.61 12.51 16.64
CA THR A 188 -36.71 11.75 17.53
C THR A 188 -37.25 10.39 17.95
N ALA A 189 -38.49 10.06 17.56
CA ALA A 189 -39.19 8.81 17.88
C ALA A 189 -39.46 7.98 16.61
N GLY A 190 -39.80 6.71 16.79
CA GLY A 190 -40.02 5.74 15.72
C GLY A 190 -38.93 4.67 15.62
N LEU A 191 -38.14 4.48 16.67
CA LEU A 191 -37.07 3.47 16.73
C LEU A 191 -37.63 2.14 17.25
N ILE A 192 -37.18 1.02 16.67
CA ILE A 192 -37.29 -0.28 17.34
C ILE A 192 -36.00 -0.51 18.12
N GLY A 193 -36.11 -0.75 19.43
CA GLY A 193 -34.96 -1.25 20.18
C GLY A 193 -35.21 -1.53 21.65
N HIS A 194 -34.64 -2.64 22.09
CA HIS A 194 -34.51 -3.05 23.47
C HIS A 194 -33.09 -2.82 23.98
N PHE A 195 -32.92 -2.09 25.08
CA PHE A 195 -31.61 -1.61 25.56
C PHE A 195 -31.28 -2.12 26.96
N PRO A 196 -31.04 -3.44 27.15
CA PRO A 196 -30.85 -4.04 28.48
C PRO A 196 -29.44 -3.85 29.04
N TYR A 197 -28.52 -3.31 28.24
CA TYR A 197 -27.10 -3.23 28.59
C TYR A 197 -26.73 -1.88 29.21
N ASN A 198 -25.97 -1.93 30.29
CA ASN A 198 -25.38 -0.73 30.89
C ASN A 198 -24.04 -0.38 30.20
N THR A 199 -24.11 0.02 28.93
CA THR A 199 -22.92 0.39 28.15
C THR A 199 -22.49 1.83 28.41
N PRO A 200 -21.18 2.11 28.59
CA PRO A 200 -20.69 3.47 28.80
C PRO A 200 -20.87 4.32 27.54
N ALA A 201 -21.35 5.56 27.72
CA ALA A 201 -21.47 6.61 26.71
C ALA A 201 -22.40 6.38 25.50
N PHE A 202 -22.99 5.19 25.34
CA PHE A 202 -24.01 4.91 24.33
C PHE A 202 -24.98 3.83 24.81
N ARG A 203 -26.14 3.71 24.15
CA ARG A 203 -27.12 2.64 24.43
C ARG A 203 -26.99 1.55 23.37
N LEU A 204 -26.54 0.35 23.74
CA LEU A 204 -26.49 -0.79 22.84
C LEU A 204 -27.86 -1.45 22.70
N ASN A 205 -28.33 -1.59 21.47
CA ASN A 205 -29.58 -2.29 21.17
C ASN A 205 -29.33 -3.81 21.15
N GLN A 206 -30.20 -4.58 21.81
CA GLN A 206 -30.20 -6.05 21.73
C GLN A 206 -30.81 -6.53 20.41
N ASP A 207 -31.74 -5.78 19.83
CA ASP A 207 -32.47 -6.17 18.64
C ASP A 207 -31.62 -6.02 17.40
N ASN A 208 -30.97 -7.13 17.03
CA ASN A 208 -30.23 -7.23 15.78
C ASN A 208 -31.19 -7.18 14.58
N ILE A 209 -30.74 -6.62 13.46
CA ILE A 209 -31.58 -6.41 12.27
C ILE A 209 -31.00 -7.03 11.01
N ARG A 210 -31.87 -7.64 10.21
CA ARG A 210 -31.56 -8.14 8.87
C ARG A 210 -32.28 -7.30 7.82
N VAL A 211 -31.51 -6.61 6.98
CA VAL A 211 -32.04 -5.73 5.94
C VAL A 211 -31.78 -6.35 4.56
N ASN A 212 -32.80 -6.94 3.96
CA ASN A 212 -32.79 -7.43 2.57
C ASN A 212 -33.56 -6.49 1.61
N GLY A 213 -34.54 -5.73 2.14
CA GLY A 213 -35.21 -4.62 1.47
C GLY A 213 -34.54 -3.28 1.76
N THR A 214 -35.32 -2.31 2.25
CA THR A 214 -34.82 -0.98 2.60
C THR A 214 -35.10 -0.65 4.07
N LEU A 215 -34.08 -0.25 4.81
CA LEU A 215 -34.24 0.40 6.11
C LEU A 215 -33.99 1.90 5.93
N ARG A 216 -35.01 2.73 6.14
CA ARG A 216 -34.90 4.19 6.04
C ARG A 216 -34.86 4.81 7.44
N LEU A 217 -33.82 5.58 7.72
CA LEU A 217 -33.53 6.07 9.07
C LEU A 217 -33.75 7.58 9.10
N SER A 218 -35.00 7.96 9.37
CA SER A 218 -35.48 9.34 9.36
C SER A 218 -35.61 9.88 10.79
N LEU A 219 -34.51 9.81 11.55
CA LEU A 219 -34.41 10.22 12.94
C LEU A 219 -33.35 11.32 13.12
N ARG A 220 -33.58 12.26 14.03
CA ARG A 220 -32.63 13.32 14.43
C ARG A 220 -31.84 13.00 15.69
N SER A 221 -32.25 12.00 16.46
CA SER A 221 -31.53 11.48 17.63
C SER A 221 -30.42 10.52 17.21
N ALA A 222 -29.50 10.22 18.14
CA ALA A 222 -28.60 9.08 17.97
C ALA A 222 -29.35 7.76 18.23
N TYR A 223 -29.01 6.70 17.50
CA TYR A 223 -29.64 5.39 17.63
C TYR A 223 -28.65 4.26 17.35
N ASN A 224 -28.95 3.09 17.92
CA ASN A 224 -28.17 1.88 17.75
C ASN A 224 -29.07 0.81 17.11
N LEU A 225 -28.60 0.21 16.01
CA LEU A 225 -29.37 -0.78 15.24
C LEU A 225 -29.06 -2.24 15.66
N GLY A 226 -28.28 -2.40 16.73
CA GLY A 226 -27.68 -3.69 17.08
C GLY A 226 -26.72 -4.15 15.98
N ASN A 227 -26.59 -5.46 15.83
CA ASN A 227 -25.84 -6.06 14.74
C ASN A 227 -26.65 -6.06 13.44
N ILE A 228 -26.12 -5.39 12.41
CA ILE A 228 -26.72 -5.36 11.08
C ILE A 228 -26.25 -6.51 10.18
N SER A 229 -27.19 -7.10 9.44
CA SER A 229 -26.97 -8.17 8.46
C SER A 229 -27.88 -8.01 7.24
N GLY A 230 -27.70 -8.83 6.21
CA GLY A 230 -28.47 -8.75 4.96
C GLY A 230 -27.75 -7.97 3.86
N SER A 231 -28.42 -7.80 2.72
CA SER A 231 -27.83 -7.28 1.47
C SER A 231 -28.60 -6.12 0.84
N GLY A 232 -29.55 -5.53 1.58
CA GLY A 232 -30.45 -4.48 1.12
C GLY A 232 -29.83 -3.07 1.12
N LEU A 233 -30.69 -2.06 1.22
CA LEU A 233 -30.32 -0.66 1.37
C LEU A 233 -30.57 -0.20 2.81
N ILE A 234 -29.61 0.48 3.42
CA ILE A 234 -29.87 1.31 4.60
C ILE A 234 -29.63 2.78 4.20
N THR A 235 -30.63 3.63 4.33
CA THR A 235 -30.58 5.03 3.86
C THR A 235 -30.91 6.01 4.98
N GLN A 236 -30.10 7.07 5.06
CA GLN A 236 -30.38 8.26 5.87
C GLN A 236 -30.69 9.43 4.93
N PRO A 237 -31.85 10.08 5.05
CA PRO A 237 -32.12 11.32 4.30
C PRO A 237 -31.12 12.44 4.61
N ARG A 238 -30.94 13.35 3.66
CA ARG A 238 -30.07 14.52 3.83
C ARG A 238 -30.59 15.47 4.92
N PHE A 239 -29.66 16.22 5.51
CA PHE A 239 -29.91 17.24 6.54
C PHE A 239 -30.58 16.70 7.83
N LEU A 240 -30.40 15.42 8.10
CA LEU A 240 -30.79 14.75 9.34
C LEU A 240 -29.54 14.38 10.14
N TRP A 241 -29.32 15.09 11.25
CA TRP A 241 -28.13 14.97 12.08
C TRP A 241 -28.18 13.82 13.11
N GLY A 242 -29.00 12.81 12.87
CA GLY A 242 -28.98 11.58 13.64
C GLY A 242 -27.70 10.78 13.33
N THR A 243 -27.10 10.15 14.33
CA THR A 243 -25.88 9.34 14.15
C THR A 243 -26.12 7.91 14.59
N TRP A 244 -25.47 6.95 13.92
CA TRP A 244 -25.68 5.53 14.20
C TRP A 244 -24.52 5.02 15.05
N ASP A 245 -24.84 4.37 16.15
CA ASP A 245 -23.87 3.65 16.96
C ASP A 245 -23.93 2.16 16.57
N LEU A 246 -22.86 1.65 15.96
CA LEU A 246 -22.76 0.26 15.49
C LEU A 246 -21.57 -0.43 16.15
N SER A 247 -21.80 -1.13 17.26
CA SER A 247 -20.72 -1.81 17.98
C SER A 247 -20.48 -3.21 17.42
N GLY A 248 -19.22 -3.53 17.15
CA GLY A 248 -18.75 -4.86 16.76
C GLY A 248 -18.44 -5.01 15.27
N THR A 249 -18.42 -6.27 14.83
CA THR A 249 -18.21 -6.63 13.42
C THR A 249 -19.52 -7.08 12.82
N HIS A 250 -19.87 -6.50 11.69
CA HIS A 250 -21.17 -6.70 11.04
C HIS A 250 -21.05 -7.52 9.77
N SER A 251 -22.03 -8.37 9.51
CA SER A 251 -22.09 -9.23 8.31
C SER A 251 -22.85 -8.58 7.15
N PHE A 252 -23.38 -7.38 7.33
CA PHE A 252 -24.09 -6.63 6.30
C PHE A 252 -23.24 -6.48 5.02
N SER A 253 -23.83 -6.85 3.89
CA SER A 253 -23.20 -6.84 2.56
C SER A 253 -23.93 -5.96 1.55
N GLY A 254 -24.87 -5.14 2.03
CA GLY A 254 -25.68 -4.26 1.21
C GLY A 254 -25.02 -2.92 0.91
N VAL A 255 -25.86 -1.91 0.70
CA VAL A 255 -25.47 -0.53 0.42
C VAL A 255 -25.95 0.38 1.53
N VAL A 256 -25.10 1.32 1.92
CA VAL A 256 -25.48 2.44 2.79
C VAL A 256 -25.58 3.71 1.96
N ASP A 257 -26.66 4.45 2.10
CA ASP A 257 -26.78 5.82 1.62
C ASP A 257 -26.70 6.77 2.82
N ASN A 258 -25.57 7.46 2.94
CA ASN A 258 -25.28 8.43 3.98
C ASN A 258 -25.62 9.84 3.50
N GLY A 259 -26.83 10.30 3.81
CA GLY A 259 -27.28 11.64 3.44
C GLY A 259 -26.67 12.78 4.27
N THR A 260 -26.21 12.53 5.50
CA THR A 260 -25.75 13.61 6.40
C THR A 260 -24.48 13.25 7.16
N GLN A 261 -24.53 12.26 8.07
CA GLN A 261 -23.40 11.90 8.92
C GLN A 261 -23.51 10.45 9.36
N VAL A 262 -22.42 9.69 9.17
CA VAL A 262 -22.24 8.36 9.75
C VAL A 262 -20.97 8.34 10.60
N ASN A 263 -21.05 7.77 11.80
CA ASN A 263 -19.94 7.57 12.71
C ASN A 263 -19.68 6.06 12.88
N ALA A 264 -18.74 5.54 12.10
CA ALA A 264 -18.29 4.16 12.19
C ALA A 264 -17.22 4.03 13.29
N GLY A 265 -17.67 3.79 14.51
CA GLY A 265 -16.82 3.55 15.67
C GLY A 265 -16.59 4.80 16.51
N ARG A 266 -16.16 4.57 17.75
CA ARG A 266 -15.89 5.57 18.79
C ARG A 266 -14.78 5.04 19.72
N PRO A 267 -14.26 5.86 20.64
CA PRO A 267 -13.37 5.36 21.69
C PRO A 267 -13.99 4.23 22.52
N GLU A 268 -15.31 4.23 22.67
CA GLU A 268 -16.07 3.29 23.50
C GLU A 268 -16.52 2.03 22.74
N TYR A 269 -16.38 1.96 21.41
CA TYR A 269 -16.65 0.73 20.66
C TYR A 269 -16.00 0.74 19.26
N ALA A 270 -15.57 -0.43 18.81
CA ALA A 270 -15.08 -0.61 17.45
C ALA A 270 -16.24 -0.93 16.50
N THR A 271 -16.17 -0.46 15.25
CA THR A 271 -17.11 -0.81 14.18
C THR A 271 -16.32 -1.38 13.01
N SER A 272 -16.63 -2.61 12.58
CA SER A 272 -16.07 -3.19 11.35
C SER A 272 -17.19 -3.60 10.39
N LEU A 273 -17.03 -3.19 9.13
CA LEU A 273 -17.95 -3.43 8.02
C LEU A 273 -17.19 -4.08 6.85
N PRO A 274 -16.61 -5.28 7.04
CA PRO A 274 -15.71 -5.89 6.06
C PRO A 274 -16.42 -6.34 4.77
N ASN A 275 -17.72 -6.67 4.86
CA ASN A 275 -18.48 -7.21 3.73
C ASN A 275 -19.38 -6.16 3.07
N MET A 276 -19.49 -4.96 3.64
CA MET A 276 -20.38 -3.93 3.12
C MET A 276 -19.93 -3.56 1.70
N ARG A 277 -20.85 -3.58 0.74
CA ARG A 277 -20.47 -3.50 -0.68
C ARG A 277 -20.16 -2.08 -1.10
N LYS A 278 -21.06 -1.14 -0.78
CA LYS A 278 -20.94 0.26 -1.20
C LYS A 278 -21.49 1.21 -0.15
N ILE A 279 -20.97 2.42 -0.16
CA ILE A 279 -21.60 3.57 0.46
C ILE A 279 -21.75 4.71 -0.54
N LEU A 280 -22.95 5.26 -0.67
CA LEU A 280 -23.16 6.59 -1.24
C LEU A 280 -22.96 7.61 -0.11
N ASN A 281 -21.80 8.25 -0.08
CA ASN A 281 -21.45 9.26 0.90
C ASN A 281 -21.81 10.65 0.37
N GLN A 282 -22.90 11.23 0.89
CA GLN A 282 -23.35 12.57 0.54
C GLN A 282 -23.17 13.60 1.67
N GLY A 283 -22.59 13.16 2.78
CA GLY A 283 -22.19 13.99 3.91
C GLY A 283 -20.84 13.55 4.44
N THR A 284 -20.69 13.49 5.77
CA THR A 284 -19.42 13.09 6.39
C THR A 284 -19.49 11.64 6.87
N PHE A 285 -18.44 10.86 6.56
CA PHE A 285 -18.24 9.53 7.11
C PHE A 285 -17.04 9.58 8.08
N THR A 286 -17.29 9.36 9.36
CA THR A 286 -16.23 9.37 10.39
C THR A 286 -15.90 7.97 10.83
N VAL A 287 -14.62 7.67 10.97
CA VAL A 287 -14.12 6.44 11.59
C VAL A 287 -13.33 6.82 12.84
N ASP A 288 -13.60 6.15 13.95
CA ASP A 288 -12.77 6.18 15.16
C ASP A 288 -12.66 4.75 15.73
N THR A 289 -11.77 4.56 16.69
CA THR A 289 -11.45 3.24 17.26
C THR A 289 -11.30 3.34 18.77
N PRO A 290 -11.53 2.26 19.53
CA PRO A 290 -10.96 2.10 20.86
C PRO A 290 -9.44 1.87 20.79
N LEU A 291 -8.75 1.92 21.92
CA LEU A 291 -7.31 1.63 22.03
C LEU A 291 -6.98 0.21 21.55
N GLY A 292 -5.88 0.06 20.81
CA GLY A 292 -5.36 -1.24 20.39
C GLY A 292 -6.23 -2.01 19.40
N GLN A 293 -7.26 -1.39 18.82
CA GLN A 293 -8.21 -2.07 17.94
C GLN A 293 -7.87 -1.89 16.47
N THR A 294 -8.05 -2.94 15.68
CA THR A 294 -8.07 -2.82 14.22
C THR A 294 -9.51 -2.89 13.74
N VAL A 295 -9.91 -1.92 12.91
CA VAL A 295 -11.23 -1.93 12.25
C VAL A 295 -11.08 -1.93 10.74
N THR A 296 -12.01 -2.61 10.06
CA THR A 296 -11.99 -2.73 8.60
C THR A 296 -13.27 -2.16 7.99
N MET A 297 -13.08 -1.29 7.00
CA MET A 297 -14.11 -0.68 6.17
C MET A 297 -13.94 -1.21 4.75
N GLY A 298 -14.76 -2.21 4.39
CA GLY A 298 -14.58 -3.03 3.19
C GLY A 298 -15.24 -2.50 1.91
N MET A 299 -16.00 -1.41 2.02
CA MET A 299 -16.88 -0.89 0.99
C MET A 299 -16.17 0.01 -0.02
N ASP A 300 -16.71 0.04 -1.25
CA ASP A 300 -16.46 1.14 -2.18
C ASP A 300 -17.24 2.38 -1.73
N PHE A 301 -16.55 3.49 -1.55
CA PHE A 301 -17.12 4.80 -1.25
C PHE A 301 -17.45 5.54 -2.55
N TYR A 302 -18.61 6.16 -2.59
CA TYR A 302 -19.09 6.96 -3.71
C TYR A 302 -19.55 8.33 -3.24
N GLN A 303 -18.98 9.39 -3.78
CA GLN A 303 -19.40 10.77 -3.52
C GLN A 303 -20.33 11.26 -4.65
N ARG A 304 -21.40 11.99 -4.31
CA ARG A 304 -22.26 12.70 -5.29
C ARG A 304 -22.40 14.19 -5.00
N GLU A 305 -22.18 14.62 -3.76
CA GLU A 305 -22.37 16.02 -3.36
C GLU A 305 -21.06 16.63 -2.88
N TYR A 306 -20.73 17.83 -3.38
CA TYR A 306 -19.53 18.53 -2.98
C TYR A 306 -19.48 18.77 -1.46
N GLY A 307 -18.29 18.66 -0.88
CA GLY A 307 -18.07 18.81 0.56
C GLY A 307 -18.14 17.50 1.35
N SER A 308 -18.59 16.39 0.74
CA SER A 308 -18.58 15.08 1.40
C SER A 308 -17.16 14.56 1.59
N ASP A 309 -16.85 14.07 2.78
CA ASP A 309 -15.51 13.64 3.15
C ASP A 309 -15.50 12.40 4.05
N ILE A 310 -14.32 11.81 4.18
CA ILE A 310 -14.03 10.72 5.11
C ILE A 310 -13.07 11.24 6.16
N ASN A 311 -13.47 11.21 7.42
CA ASN A 311 -12.65 11.62 8.56
C ASN A 311 -12.19 10.37 9.31
N VAL A 312 -10.88 10.13 9.36
CA VAL A 312 -10.32 8.97 10.04
C VAL A 312 -9.53 9.41 11.27
N GLN A 313 -9.93 8.86 12.40
CA GLN A 313 -9.25 8.95 13.68
C GLN A 313 -8.90 7.54 14.14
N SER A 314 -7.83 7.40 14.90
CA SER A 314 -7.55 6.15 15.59
C SER A 314 -6.88 6.44 16.93
N ARG A 315 -7.15 5.62 17.93
CA ARG A 315 -6.50 5.74 19.24
C ARG A 315 -5.11 5.07 19.19
N PRO A 316 -4.24 5.35 20.17
CA PRO A 316 -2.95 4.68 20.27
C PRO A 316 -3.06 3.15 20.16
N GLY A 317 -2.14 2.54 19.39
CA GLY A 317 -2.12 1.10 19.14
C GLY A 317 -3.17 0.60 18.15
N SER A 318 -4.06 1.47 17.66
CA SER A 318 -5.16 1.09 16.77
C SER A 318 -4.77 1.23 15.29
N LYS A 319 -5.59 0.65 14.41
CA LYS A 319 -5.44 0.74 12.95
C LYS A 319 -6.79 0.76 12.25
N VAL A 320 -6.95 1.63 11.26
CA VAL A 320 -8.13 1.65 10.37
C VAL A 320 -7.71 1.15 8.98
N VAL A 321 -8.35 0.08 8.51
CA VAL A 321 -8.10 -0.52 7.19
C VAL A 321 -9.24 -0.15 6.24
N LEU A 322 -8.90 0.45 5.11
CA LEU A 322 -9.82 0.85 4.04
C LEU A 322 -9.47 0.06 2.78
N THR A 323 -10.32 -0.88 2.36
CA THR A 323 -9.97 -1.84 1.28
C THR A 323 -10.67 -1.57 -0.05
N GLY A 324 -11.78 -0.83 -0.06
CA GLY A 324 -12.48 -0.43 -1.30
C GLY A 324 -11.84 0.79 -1.99
N GLN A 325 -12.54 1.35 -2.98
CA GLN A 325 -12.17 2.61 -3.63
C GLN A 325 -13.11 3.74 -3.24
N TYR A 326 -12.60 4.97 -3.18
CA TYR A 326 -13.35 6.20 -3.02
C TYR A 326 -13.45 6.96 -4.34
N SER A 327 -14.57 6.76 -5.02
CA SER A 327 -14.88 7.30 -6.34
C SER A 327 -16.00 8.33 -6.31
N TRP A 328 -16.16 9.05 -7.41
CA TRP A 328 -17.38 9.81 -7.68
C TRP A 328 -18.50 8.90 -8.20
N SER A 329 -19.76 9.28 -8.02
CA SER A 329 -20.92 8.58 -8.58
C SER A 329 -21.70 9.48 -9.53
N ASN A 330 -21.78 9.09 -10.80
CA ASN A 330 -22.63 9.74 -11.80
C ASN A 330 -23.78 8.85 -12.31
N GLN A 331 -23.94 7.64 -11.77
CA GLN A 331 -25.00 6.70 -12.17
C GLN A 331 -25.40 5.76 -11.00
N GLY A 332 -26.51 5.03 -11.19
CA GLY A 332 -26.91 3.90 -10.35
C GLY A 332 -27.72 4.24 -9.08
N GLY A 333 -28.11 5.50 -8.90
CA GLY A 333 -29.00 5.93 -7.80
C GLY A 333 -28.44 5.60 -6.41
N ASP A 334 -29.32 5.45 -5.42
CA ASP A 334 -28.91 5.28 -4.02
C ASP A 334 -28.70 3.80 -3.65
N THR A 335 -29.32 2.88 -4.39
CA THR A 335 -29.22 1.43 -4.18
C THR A 335 -28.00 0.80 -4.87
N ASN A 336 -27.41 1.47 -5.86
CA ASN A 336 -26.25 0.97 -6.58
C ASN A 336 -25.36 2.11 -7.13
N PRO A 337 -24.84 3.00 -6.26
CA PRO A 337 -23.98 4.09 -6.70
C PRO A 337 -22.79 3.54 -7.50
N SER A 338 -22.47 4.18 -8.62
CA SER A 338 -21.37 3.75 -9.48
C SER A 338 -20.86 4.88 -10.37
N LEU A 339 -19.70 4.64 -10.94
CA LEU A 339 -19.04 5.53 -11.89
C LEU A 339 -19.13 4.90 -13.29
N SER A 340 -19.63 5.65 -14.27
CA SER A 340 -19.82 5.15 -15.64
C SER A 340 -18.51 4.84 -16.36
N ASP A 341 -17.45 5.59 -16.03
CA ASP A 341 -16.10 5.43 -16.57
C ASP A 341 -15.06 5.70 -15.45
N PRO A 342 -14.23 4.71 -15.08
CA PRO A 342 -13.17 4.89 -14.08
C PRO A 342 -12.20 6.05 -14.38
N ALA A 343 -12.03 6.44 -15.65
CA ALA A 343 -11.17 7.57 -16.03
C ALA A 343 -11.66 8.91 -15.45
N LEU A 344 -12.97 9.03 -15.18
CA LEU A 344 -13.56 10.24 -14.59
C LEU A 344 -13.05 10.53 -13.17
N ASN A 345 -12.51 9.54 -12.46
CA ASN A 345 -11.83 9.81 -11.18
C ASN A 345 -10.59 10.70 -11.34
N TRP A 346 -10.00 10.74 -12.55
CA TRP A 346 -8.80 11.47 -12.92
C TRP A 346 -9.07 12.72 -13.75
N THR A 347 -10.30 12.87 -14.25
CA THR A 347 -10.73 14.03 -15.04
C THR A 347 -11.13 15.16 -14.12
N PRO A 348 -10.49 16.34 -14.21
CA PRO A 348 -10.93 17.53 -13.50
C PRO A 348 -12.41 17.82 -13.78
N ALA A 349 -13.18 18.06 -12.72
CA ALA A 349 -14.54 18.52 -12.83
C ALA A 349 -14.61 20.02 -12.52
N ARG A 350 -15.67 20.70 -12.97
CA ARG A 350 -15.91 22.11 -12.60
C ARG A 350 -15.91 22.26 -11.06
N LYS A 351 -15.52 23.45 -10.58
CA LYS A 351 -15.57 23.81 -9.15
C LYS A 351 -16.96 23.45 -8.58
N ASN A 352 -16.99 22.82 -7.41
CA ASN A 352 -18.20 22.33 -6.71
C ASN A 352 -18.88 21.08 -7.29
N VAL A 353 -18.24 20.37 -8.25
CA VAL A 353 -18.79 19.10 -8.76
C VAL A 353 -18.18 17.93 -8.00
N ASN A 354 -16.86 17.72 -8.11
CA ASN A 354 -16.23 16.51 -7.60
C ASN A 354 -14.88 16.84 -6.95
N LYS A 355 -14.85 16.93 -5.62
CA LYS A 355 -13.61 17.00 -4.84
C LYS A 355 -13.73 16.10 -3.61
N ARG A 356 -13.31 14.84 -3.78
CA ARG A 356 -13.38 13.82 -2.72
C ARG A 356 -12.29 14.04 -1.69
N GLY A 357 -12.66 13.99 -0.42
CA GLY A 357 -11.77 14.32 0.67
C GLY A 357 -11.53 13.20 1.65
N THR A 358 -10.27 13.02 2.08
CA THR A 358 -9.99 12.29 3.31
C THR A 358 -9.13 13.11 4.27
N ASN A 359 -9.56 13.12 5.53
CA ASN A 359 -8.88 13.77 6.64
C ASN A 359 -8.41 12.70 7.62
N ILE A 360 -7.10 12.48 7.70
CA ILE A 360 -6.47 11.52 8.61
C ILE A 360 -5.89 12.30 9.81
N LYS A 361 -6.58 12.22 10.93
CA LYS A 361 -6.37 13.09 12.12
C LYS A 361 -5.63 12.33 13.21
N GLY A 362 -4.30 12.38 13.18
CA GLY A 362 -3.43 11.68 14.13
C GLY A 362 -3.65 10.17 14.18
N ALA A 363 -3.98 9.56 13.05
CA ALA A 363 -4.44 8.18 12.96
C ALA A 363 -3.47 7.27 12.20
N ASN A 364 -3.51 5.98 12.51
CA ASN A 364 -2.85 4.92 11.76
C ASN A 364 -3.84 4.30 10.77
N VAL A 365 -3.61 4.56 9.48
CA VAL A 365 -4.51 4.19 8.41
C VAL A 365 -3.77 3.34 7.39
N GLN A 366 -4.45 2.30 6.91
CA GLN A 366 -3.97 1.43 5.85
C GLN A 366 -4.96 1.48 4.68
N TRP A 367 -4.46 1.80 3.49
CA TRP A 367 -5.21 1.69 2.24
C TRP A 367 -4.82 0.41 1.51
N GLY A 368 -5.82 -0.40 1.20
CA GLY A 368 -5.64 -1.79 0.79
C GLY A 368 -5.30 -2.70 1.97
N ASP A 369 -5.35 -4.00 1.71
CA ASP A 369 -5.08 -5.09 2.65
C ASP A 369 -4.14 -6.15 2.05
N GLY A 370 -3.44 -5.78 0.99
CA GLY A 370 -2.56 -6.67 0.24
C GLY A 370 -3.30 -7.68 -0.64
N THR A 371 -4.61 -7.54 -0.85
CA THR A 371 -5.40 -8.43 -1.73
C THR A 371 -5.88 -7.77 -3.03
N THR A 372 -5.68 -6.46 -3.17
CA THR A 372 -6.18 -5.65 -4.29
C THR A 372 -5.09 -4.71 -4.85
N ASN A 373 -5.27 -4.27 -6.08
CA ASN A 373 -4.49 -3.21 -6.74
C ASN A 373 -5.39 -2.03 -7.16
N LYS A 374 -6.52 -1.88 -6.48
CA LYS A 374 -7.44 -0.76 -6.64
C LYS A 374 -7.10 0.30 -5.61
N ILE A 375 -6.46 1.39 -6.04
CA ILE A 375 -6.11 2.48 -5.10
C ILE A 375 -7.37 3.02 -4.42
N PHE A 376 -7.27 3.28 -3.11
CA PHE A 376 -8.37 3.85 -2.32
C PHE A 376 -8.80 5.21 -2.84
N MET A 377 -7.89 6.12 -3.18
CA MET A 377 -8.25 7.45 -3.72
C MET A 377 -7.63 7.69 -5.10
N PRO A 378 -8.23 7.14 -6.18
CA PRO A 378 -7.80 7.48 -7.52
C PRO A 378 -8.11 8.94 -7.81
N GLY A 379 -7.18 9.66 -8.44
CA GLY A 379 -7.38 11.04 -8.84
C GLY A 379 -6.12 11.90 -8.81
N THR A 380 -6.32 13.18 -9.16
CA THR A 380 -5.33 14.25 -9.18
C THR A 380 -5.59 15.29 -8.07
N ALA A 381 -4.68 16.25 -7.91
CA ALA A 381 -4.84 17.39 -6.99
C ALA A 381 -6.13 18.21 -7.20
N GLU A 382 -6.72 18.16 -8.41
CA GLU A 382 -7.93 18.89 -8.75
C GLU A 382 -9.21 18.11 -8.39
N THR A 383 -9.11 16.80 -8.26
CA THR A 383 -10.26 15.89 -8.06
C THR A 383 -10.38 15.33 -6.65
N VAL A 384 -9.28 15.32 -5.89
CA VAL A 384 -9.25 14.78 -4.53
C VAL A 384 -8.33 15.60 -3.63
N TYR A 385 -8.51 15.45 -2.31
CA TYR A 385 -7.54 15.92 -1.32
C TYR A 385 -7.26 14.86 -0.27
N ILE A 386 -5.99 14.79 0.17
CA ILE A 386 -5.52 13.85 1.19
C ILE A 386 -4.81 14.66 2.27
N ASN A 387 -5.44 14.76 3.44
CA ASN A 387 -4.99 15.61 4.53
C ASN A 387 -4.48 14.77 5.70
N LEU A 388 -3.19 14.92 6.03
CA LEU A 388 -2.61 14.40 7.26
C LEU A 388 -2.56 15.53 8.29
N LEU A 389 -3.55 15.54 9.19
CA LEU A 389 -3.64 16.52 10.26
C LEU A 389 -3.05 15.92 11.54
N ALA A 390 -2.07 16.60 12.13
CA ALA A 390 -1.64 16.26 13.49
C ALA A 390 -2.76 16.59 14.47
N ALA A 391 -3.07 15.64 15.35
CA ALA A 391 -3.94 15.85 16.48
C ALA A 391 -3.13 15.61 17.76
N ARG A 392 -3.57 14.70 18.63
CA ARG A 392 -2.77 14.23 19.78
C ARG A 392 -1.52 13.45 19.38
N SER A 393 -1.49 12.99 18.13
CA SER A 393 -0.43 12.21 17.49
C SER A 393 -0.28 12.65 16.04
N ARG A 394 0.84 12.26 15.44
CA ARG A 394 1.05 12.33 13.99
C ARG A 394 0.40 11.12 13.33
N SER A 395 0.03 11.26 12.07
CA SER A 395 -0.61 10.19 11.32
C SER A 395 0.41 9.20 10.75
N THR A 396 -0.02 7.98 10.47
CA THR A 396 0.70 7.03 9.62
C THR A 396 -0.24 6.59 8.51
N LEU A 397 0.19 6.67 7.26
CA LEU A 397 -0.55 6.19 6.11
C LEU A 397 0.24 5.07 5.40
N THR A 398 -0.32 3.87 5.42
CA THR A 398 0.26 2.68 4.80
C THR A 398 -0.46 2.36 3.49
N PHE A 399 0.31 2.14 2.42
CA PHE A 399 -0.17 1.63 1.13
C PHE A 399 0.14 0.13 1.06
N ASP A 400 -0.90 -0.70 1.00
CA ASP A 400 -0.78 -2.17 1.03
C ASP A 400 -1.59 -2.81 -0.09
N TYR A 401 -0.95 -2.99 -1.25
CA TYR A 401 -1.56 -3.52 -2.48
C TYR A 401 -0.79 -4.73 -3.00
N ASN A 402 -1.42 -5.54 -3.86
CA ASN A 402 -0.78 -6.71 -4.51
C ASN A 402 -0.36 -6.49 -5.96
N GLY A 403 -0.37 -5.23 -6.41
CA GLY A 403 -0.01 -4.86 -7.77
C GLY A 403 0.22 -3.36 -7.92
N PRO A 404 0.52 -2.90 -9.15
CA PRO A 404 0.78 -1.50 -9.40
C PRO A 404 -0.41 -0.59 -9.14
N VAL A 405 -0.16 0.51 -8.43
CA VAL A 405 -1.12 1.61 -8.21
C VAL A 405 -0.46 2.96 -8.43
N THR A 406 -1.24 3.95 -8.85
CA THR A 406 -0.77 5.33 -9.00
C THR A 406 -1.56 6.25 -8.08
N LEU A 407 -0.83 7.06 -7.32
CA LEU A 407 -1.35 8.20 -6.58
C LEU A 407 -0.99 9.48 -7.35
N GLY A 408 -1.97 10.11 -7.99
CA GLY A 408 -1.78 11.37 -8.73
C GLY A 408 -2.10 12.63 -7.92
N ALA A 409 -2.51 12.48 -6.66
CA ALA A 409 -2.76 13.59 -5.78
C ALA A 409 -1.62 13.76 -4.75
N PRO A 410 -1.31 15.00 -4.35
CA PRO A 410 -0.37 15.25 -3.27
C PRO A 410 -1.01 14.90 -1.92
N ILE A 411 -0.24 14.22 -1.07
CA ILE A 411 -0.51 14.12 0.37
C ILE A 411 -0.03 15.42 1.01
N GLY A 412 -0.92 16.08 1.75
CA GLY A 412 -0.68 17.39 2.34
C GLY A 412 -1.20 17.51 3.76
N GLY A 413 -1.09 18.73 4.30
CA GLY A 413 -1.66 19.14 5.58
C GLY A 413 -2.51 20.39 5.40
N GLY A 414 -3.22 20.79 6.46
CA GLY A 414 -4.05 21.99 6.46
C GLY A 414 -5.32 21.81 7.28
N VAL A 415 -6.09 22.88 7.37
CA VAL A 415 -7.37 22.89 8.09
C VAL A 415 -8.50 22.59 7.10
N PHE A 416 -9.26 21.53 7.36
CA PHE A 416 -10.39 21.08 6.53
C PHE A 416 -10.02 20.89 5.03
N HIS A 417 -10.64 21.67 4.13
CA HIS A 417 -10.48 21.57 2.67
C HIS A 417 -9.31 22.39 2.11
N ASP A 418 -8.61 23.18 2.96
CA ASP A 418 -7.41 23.94 2.62
C ASP A 418 -6.15 23.06 2.66
N THR A 419 -6.26 21.87 2.06
CA THR A 419 -5.15 20.94 1.95
C THR A 419 -4.01 21.57 1.15
N LEU A 420 -2.78 21.30 1.56
CA LEU A 420 -1.53 21.87 1.04
C LEU A 420 -1.19 23.27 1.55
N SER A 421 -1.99 23.86 2.44
CA SER A 421 -1.60 25.09 3.16
C SER A 421 -0.43 24.86 4.13
N ALA A 422 -0.25 23.61 4.58
CA ALA A 422 0.87 23.18 5.42
C ALA A 422 1.35 21.77 4.99
N PRO A 423 2.58 21.37 5.36
CA PRO A 423 2.99 19.98 5.20
C PRO A 423 2.09 19.03 6.00
N GLY A 424 1.72 17.90 5.40
CA GLY A 424 1.01 16.84 6.08
C GLY A 424 1.82 16.24 7.21
N ALA A 425 1.22 16.13 8.39
CA ALA A 425 1.90 15.69 9.60
C ALA A 425 1.78 14.17 9.80
N GLY A 426 2.59 13.40 9.07
CA GLY A 426 2.60 11.95 9.23
C GLY A 426 3.67 11.23 8.43
N ASP A 427 3.85 9.95 8.77
CA ASP A 427 4.76 9.01 8.10
C ASP A 427 4.02 8.22 7.02
N ILE A 428 4.72 7.89 5.94
CA ILE A 428 4.21 7.08 4.84
C ILE A 428 4.94 5.74 4.79
N VAL A 429 4.19 4.65 4.64
CA VAL A 429 4.73 3.29 4.52
C VAL A 429 4.21 2.66 3.23
N ILE A 430 5.13 2.11 2.43
CA ILE A 430 4.81 1.23 1.30
C ILE A 430 5.07 -0.20 1.79
N ALA A 431 3.99 -0.95 2.06
CA ALA A 431 4.05 -2.24 2.73
C ALA A 431 4.75 -3.31 1.88
N GLY A 432 5.44 -4.25 2.52
CA GLY A 432 6.25 -5.31 1.91
C GLY A 432 5.45 -6.41 1.21
N THR A 433 4.17 -6.19 0.95
CA THR A 433 3.31 -7.12 0.22
C THR A 433 3.86 -7.39 -1.17
N ARG A 434 3.88 -8.66 -1.56
CA ARG A 434 4.40 -9.10 -2.86
C ARG A 434 3.62 -8.40 -3.99
N GLY A 435 4.36 -7.70 -4.84
CA GLY A 435 3.78 -7.01 -6.00
C GLY A 435 3.32 -5.58 -5.69
N ASN A 436 3.40 -5.12 -4.44
CA ASN A 436 3.08 -3.74 -4.07
C ASN A 436 4.03 -2.77 -4.79
N ASP A 437 3.49 -2.04 -5.77
CA ASP A 437 4.24 -1.11 -6.62
C ASP A 437 3.48 0.22 -6.66
N VAL A 438 3.85 1.13 -5.77
CA VAL A 438 3.15 2.41 -5.57
C VAL A 438 3.88 3.50 -6.33
N THR A 439 3.15 4.23 -7.18
CA THR A 439 3.67 5.36 -7.93
C THR A 439 3.14 6.68 -7.39
N PHE A 440 4.02 7.58 -6.99
CA PHE A 440 3.70 8.99 -6.75
C PHE A 440 3.87 9.77 -8.05
N ALA A 441 2.76 10.14 -8.67
CA ALA A 441 2.70 10.93 -9.91
C ALA A 441 2.46 12.43 -9.66
N ALA A 442 2.73 12.88 -8.43
CA ALA A 442 2.66 14.27 -8.00
C ALA A 442 3.72 14.58 -6.94
N LYS A 443 4.04 15.87 -6.76
CA LYS A 443 4.87 16.35 -5.66
C LYS A 443 4.16 16.13 -4.32
N GLN A 444 4.73 15.29 -3.48
CA GLN A 444 4.21 15.04 -2.14
C GLN A 444 4.64 16.15 -1.17
N TYR A 445 3.76 16.47 -0.22
CA TYR A 445 3.93 17.60 0.71
C TYR A 445 3.62 17.20 2.16
N TYR A 446 4.33 16.19 2.68
CA TYR A 446 4.28 15.77 4.08
C TYR A 446 5.65 15.89 4.74
N ASP A 447 5.70 16.07 6.05
CA ASP A 447 6.94 16.32 6.81
C ASP A 447 7.46 15.11 7.61
N GLY A 448 6.83 13.94 7.47
CA GLY A 448 7.33 12.67 8.03
C GLY A 448 8.22 11.89 7.07
N SER A 449 8.54 10.68 7.50
CA SER A 449 9.41 9.75 6.78
C SER A 449 8.65 8.95 5.72
N THR A 450 9.40 8.45 4.74
CA THR A 450 8.91 7.49 3.75
C THR A 450 9.63 6.17 3.96
N THR A 451 8.89 5.11 4.28
CA THR A 451 9.41 3.75 4.41
C THR A 451 8.97 2.91 3.21
N VAL A 452 9.91 2.27 2.53
CA VAL A 452 9.65 1.29 1.47
C VAL A 452 10.12 -0.06 1.99
N GLU A 453 9.18 -0.91 2.39
CA GLU A 453 9.51 -2.19 2.99
C GLU A 453 10.05 -3.19 1.97
N LYS A 454 10.73 -4.22 2.46
CA LYS A 454 11.29 -5.29 1.64
C LYS A 454 10.21 -5.95 0.79
N GLY A 455 10.48 -6.06 -0.52
CA GLY A 455 9.55 -6.64 -1.49
C GLY A 455 8.63 -5.64 -2.19
N ALA A 456 8.56 -4.39 -1.69
CA ALA A 456 7.78 -3.32 -2.27
C ALA A 456 8.60 -2.44 -3.23
N VAL A 457 7.87 -1.70 -4.08
CA VAL A 457 8.44 -0.68 -4.98
C VAL A 457 7.74 0.65 -4.73
N LEU A 458 8.53 1.71 -4.54
CA LEU A 458 8.08 3.09 -4.63
C LEU A 458 8.62 3.72 -5.91
N ARG A 459 7.76 4.32 -6.72
CA ARG A 459 8.13 5.06 -7.92
C ARG A 459 7.83 6.55 -7.77
N LEU A 460 8.79 7.39 -8.11
CA LEU A 460 8.60 8.83 -8.28
C LEU A 460 8.47 9.13 -9.77
N GLY A 461 7.31 9.66 -10.15
CA GLY A 461 6.98 10.01 -11.52
C GLY A 461 6.36 8.87 -12.32
N SER A 462 5.69 9.23 -13.41
CA SER A 462 5.03 8.33 -14.36
C SER A 462 4.70 9.09 -15.64
N LYS A 463 3.95 8.47 -16.56
CA LYS A 463 3.38 9.18 -17.71
C LYS A 463 2.29 10.19 -17.30
N GLN A 464 1.69 10.01 -16.13
CA GLN A 464 0.63 10.86 -15.58
C GLN A 464 1.16 12.12 -14.90
N GLY A 465 2.46 12.19 -14.61
CA GLY A 465 3.08 13.33 -13.93
C GLY A 465 4.36 12.95 -13.20
N ASP A 466 5.20 13.95 -12.93
CA ASP A 466 6.42 13.80 -12.16
C ASP A 466 6.14 13.76 -10.65
N GLY A 467 6.92 12.97 -9.93
CA GLY A 467 6.81 12.77 -8.48
C GLY A 467 7.97 13.38 -7.73
N SER A 468 7.74 13.81 -6.48
CA SER A 468 8.82 14.17 -5.56
C SER A 468 8.37 14.00 -4.11
N LEU A 469 9.35 14.00 -3.21
CA LEU A 469 9.14 13.96 -1.77
C LEU A 469 9.64 15.27 -1.17
N LEU A 470 8.99 15.74 -0.10
CA LEU A 470 9.49 16.88 0.67
C LEU A 470 10.70 16.44 1.51
N MET A 471 11.82 17.15 1.40
CA MET A 471 13.12 16.77 1.98
C MET A 471 13.68 17.87 2.90
N GLY A 472 14.88 17.64 3.45
CA GLY A 472 15.69 18.68 4.10
C GLY A 472 15.63 18.77 5.63
N SER A 473 14.98 17.82 6.31
CA SER A 473 15.01 17.72 7.78
C SER A 473 15.27 16.28 8.23
N GLU A 474 15.59 16.06 9.51
CA GLU A 474 15.86 14.72 10.05
C GLU A 474 14.65 13.78 9.97
N ARG A 475 13.45 14.35 10.12
CA ARG A 475 12.19 13.60 10.04
C ARG A 475 11.88 13.17 8.60
N ARG A 476 12.23 14.01 7.62
CA ARG A 476 12.03 13.79 6.18
C ARG A 476 13.15 12.93 5.60
N ARG A 477 13.19 11.68 6.05
CA ARG A 477 14.14 10.65 5.60
C ARG A 477 13.44 9.58 4.77
N VAL A 478 14.22 8.86 3.97
CA VAL A 478 13.74 7.68 3.25
C VAL A 478 14.44 6.44 3.81
N VAL A 479 13.65 5.48 4.29
CA VAL A 479 14.11 4.15 4.67
C VAL A 479 13.68 3.20 3.56
N ASN A 480 14.64 2.74 2.76
CA ASN A 480 14.38 1.91 1.58
C ASN A 480 14.98 0.51 1.78
N ASP A 481 14.14 -0.45 2.14
CA ASP A 481 14.47 -1.89 2.16
C ASP A 481 13.87 -2.65 0.96
N GLY A 482 13.01 -1.99 0.18
CA GLY A 482 12.47 -2.47 -1.09
C GLY A 482 13.23 -1.94 -2.30
N THR A 483 12.52 -1.28 -3.22
CA THR A 483 13.12 -0.58 -4.36
C THR A 483 12.55 0.83 -4.49
N LEU A 484 13.44 1.84 -4.54
CA LEU A 484 13.09 3.21 -4.90
C LEU A 484 13.45 3.45 -6.37
N VAL A 485 12.46 3.77 -7.19
CA VAL A 485 12.63 4.11 -8.61
C VAL A 485 12.31 5.58 -8.82
N VAL A 486 13.24 6.32 -9.43
CA VAL A 486 12.99 7.70 -9.88
C VAL A 486 12.92 7.72 -11.39
N GLN A 487 11.73 8.02 -11.91
CA GLN A 487 11.41 7.95 -13.33
C GLN A 487 10.82 9.26 -13.90
N ASN A 488 11.04 10.38 -13.21
CA ASN A 488 10.61 11.70 -13.67
C ASN A 488 11.11 12.02 -15.09
N ALA A 489 10.22 12.61 -15.88
CA ALA A 489 10.46 12.97 -17.26
C ALA A 489 11.23 14.29 -17.37
N SER A 490 10.81 15.34 -16.66
CA SER A 490 11.35 16.69 -16.83
C SER A 490 11.78 17.37 -15.53
N THR A 491 11.13 17.05 -14.41
CA THR A 491 11.33 17.71 -13.11
C THR A 491 12.47 17.04 -12.34
N PRO A 492 13.59 17.74 -12.10
CA PRO A 492 14.67 17.21 -11.27
C PRO A 492 14.22 17.01 -9.83
N VAL A 493 14.83 16.04 -9.14
CA VAL A 493 14.56 15.81 -7.71
C VAL A 493 15.86 15.72 -6.93
N SER A 494 15.82 16.20 -5.69
CA SER A 494 16.91 16.06 -4.72
C SER A 494 16.44 15.18 -3.56
N LEU A 495 17.15 14.09 -3.30
CA LEU A 495 16.88 13.15 -2.22
C LEU A 495 18.04 13.19 -1.23
N SER A 496 17.71 13.41 0.03
CA SER A 496 18.66 13.40 1.15
C SER A 496 18.28 12.31 2.14
N ARG A 497 19.22 11.88 3.00
CA ARG A 497 18.93 10.93 4.10
C ARG A 497 18.25 9.65 3.62
N VAL A 498 18.74 9.08 2.52
CA VAL A 498 18.27 7.80 1.97
C VAL A 498 19.09 6.67 2.60
N SER A 499 18.42 5.74 3.27
CA SER A 499 19.01 4.65 4.04
C SER A 499 18.33 3.31 3.71
N GLY A 500 18.81 2.20 4.28
CA GLY A 500 18.22 0.87 4.13
C GLY A 500 18.97 -0.05 3.15
N SER A 501 18.51 -1.30 3.07
CA SER A 501 19.16 -2.38 2.30
C SER A 501 18.68 -2.50 0.84
N GLY A 502 17.66 -1.72 0.48
CA GLY A 502 16.95 -1.79 -0.79
C GLY A 502 17.67 -1.15 -1.97
N ALA A 503 17.19 -1.45 -3.16
CA ALA A 503 17.77 -0.97 -4.42
C ALA A 503 17.34 0.47 -4.74
N PHE A 504 18.21 1.20 -5.45
CA PHE A 504 17.92 2.52 -5.99
C PHE A 504 18.03 2.49 -7.52
N VAL A 505 17.01 3.00 -8.22
CA VAL A 505 16.96 2.99 -9.68
C VAL A 505 16.66 4.39 -10.23
N GLN A 506 17.60 4.96 -10.96
CA GLN A 506 17.37 6.13 -11.81
C GLN A 506 16.95 5.64 -13.20
N SER A 507 15.71 5.94 -13.62
CA SER A 507 15.18 5.54 -14.93
C SER A 507 14.49 6.67 -15.71
N GLY A 508 14.43 7.86 -15.12
CA GLY A 508 13.87 9.07 -15.75
C GLY A 508 14.86 9.80 -16.64
N ALA A 509 14.37 10.73 -17.46
CA ALA A 509 15.26 11.63 -18.21
C ALA A 509 15.75 12.80 -17.33
N ALA A 510 14.93 13.24 -16.37
CA ALA A 510 15.29 14.27 -15.40
C ALA A 510 16.42 13.82 -14.47
N THR A 511 17.22 14.77 -14.01
CA THR A 511 18.31 14.50 -13.08
C THR A 511 17.77 14.20 -11.69
N THR A 512 18.24 13.12 -11.07
CA THR A 512 18.10 12.88 -9.64
C THR A 512 19.40 13.21 -8.93
N THR A 513 19.33 14.03 -7.90
CA THR A 513 20.47 14.37 -7.05
C THR A 513 20.36 13.65 -5.71
N LEU A 514 21.34 12.80 -5.38
CA LEU A 514 21.54 12.35 -4.01
C LEU A 514 22.43 13.37 -3.29
N THR A 515 21.97 13.87 -2.14
CA THR A 515 22.65 14.96 -1.42
C THR A 515 22.79 14.71 0.06
N GLY A 516 23.95 15.09 0.62
CA GLY A 516 24.27 14.93 2.04
C GLY A 516 24.96 13.61 2.37
N THR A 517 25.77 13.63 3.43
CA THR A 517 26.51 12.46 3.95
C THR A 517 25.61 11.36 4.51
N ALA A 518 24.37 11.69 4.85
CA ALA A 518 23.38 10.74 5.36
C ALA A 518 22.73 9.85 4.27
N VAL A 519 23.21 9.91 3.03
CA VAL A 519 22.90 8.91 1.99
C VAL A 519 23.74 7.66 2.27
N THR A 520 23.10 6.62 2.82
CA THR A 520 23.75 5.46 3.46
C THR A 520 23.14 4.12 3.06
N TYR A 521 22.23 4.08 2.08
CA TYR A 521 21.65 2.83 1.60
C TYR A 521 22.72 1.90 1.00
N THR A 522 22.51 0.59 1.08
CA THR A 522 23.52 -0.43 0.72
C THR A 522 23.14 -1.30 -0.47
N GLY A 523 21.88 -1.24 -0.94
CA GLY A 523 21.45 -2.01 -2.10
C GLY A 523 22.10 -1.55 -3.41
N THR A 524 21.75 -2.26 -4.49
CA THR A 524 22.29 -1.95 -5.83
C THR A 524 21.78 -0.60 -6.32
N THR A 525 22.70 0.23 -6.82
CA THR A 525 22.39 1.47 -7.55
C THR A 525 22.39 1.19 -9.05
N THR A 526 21.25 1.42 -9.71
CA THR A 526 21.12 1.25 -11.17
C THR A 526 20.75 2.57 -11.83
N VAL A 527 21.51 3.00 -12.82
CA VAL A 527 21.17 4.13 -13.70
C VAL A 527 20.84 3.55 -15.08
N LYS A 528 19.57 3.66 -15.47
CA LYS A 528 19.07 3.19 -16.77
C LYS A 528 18.97 4.31 -17.79
N LYS A 529 18.67 5.54 -17.36
CA LYS A 529 18.45 6.71 -18.21
C LYS A 529 18.71 7.99 -17.40
N GLY A 530 19.08 9.07 -18.09
CA GLY A 530 19.28 10.37 -17.46
C GLY A 530 20.50 10.38 -16.53
N THR A 531 20.50 11.32 -15.59
CA THR A 531 21.64 11.57 -14.70
C THR A 531 21.28 11.27 -13.25
N LEU A 532 22.09 10.45 -12.59
CA LEU A 532 22.19 10.41 -11.13
C LEU A 532 23.38 11.28 -10.71
N ALA A 533 23.14 12.32 -9.93
CA ALA A 533 24.16 13.26 -9.46
C ALA A 533 24.43 13.07 -7.96
N LEU A 534 25.69 13.11 -7.55
CA LEU A 534 26.11 13.08 -6.15
C LEU A 534 26.57 14.48 -5.72
N ARG A 535 26.01 15.01 -4.63
CA ARG A 535 26.32 16.36 -4.12
C ARG A 535 26.46 16.39 -2.61
N SER A 536 27.13 17.42 -2.10
CA SER A 536 27.23 17.73 -0.67
C SER A 536 27.62 16.54 0.21
N GLY A 537 28.60 15.75 -0.23
CA GLY A 537 29.12 14.59 0.51
C GLY A 537 28.36 13.28 0.32
N ALA A 538 27.33 13.23 -0.53
CA ALA A 538 26.69 11.97 -0.90
C ALA A 538 27.68 11.05 -1.62
N THR A 539 27.65 9.75 -1.29
CA THR A 539 28.54 8.73 -1.84
C THR A 539 27.77 7.44 -2.15
N LEU A 540 28.36 6.61 -3.01
CA LEU A 540 27.87 5.26 -3.34
C LEU A 540 28.82 4.16 -2.84
N ALA A 541 29.77 4.50 -1.95
CA ALA A 541 30.74 3.53 -1.42
C ALA A 541 30.10 2.40 -0.61
N GLY A 542 28.87 2.58 -0.11
CA GLY A 542 28.08 1.54 0.55
C GLY A 542 27.25 0.67 -0.39
N SER A 543 27.09 1.06 -1.66
CA SER A 543 26.26 0.34 -2.62
C SER A 543 26.88 -1.03 -2.95
N ARG A 544 26.05 -2.09 -2.90
CA ARG A 544 26.46 -3.46 -3.26
C ARG A 544 26.98 -3.57 -4.70
N SER A 545 26.44 -2.76 -5.61
CA SER A 545 26.88 -2.65 -6.99
C SER A 545 26.37 -1.35 -7.59
N ILE A 546 27.11 -0.81 -8.56
CA ILE A 546 26.74 0.36 -9.37
C ILE A 546 26.65 -0.08 -10.83
N ARG A 547 25.50 0.13 -11.47
CA ARG A 547 25.22 -0.35 -12.84
C ARG A 547 24.72 0.78 -13.73
N LEU A 548 25.45 1.11 -14.80
CA LEU A 548 25.02 2.06 -15.83
C LEU A 548 24.55 1.29 -17.07
N THR A 549 23.26 0.94 -17.11
CA THR A 549 22.76 -0.13 -18.00
C THR A 549 22.37 0.33 -19.40
N SER A 550 22.64 1.58 -19.77
CA SER A 550 22.47 2.08 -21.14
C SER A 550 23.56 3.09 -21.48
N ALA A 551 23.87 3.25 -22.76
CA ALA A 551 24.79 4.29 -23.24
C ALA A 551 24.37 5.72 -22.81
N GLY A 552 23.06 5.96 -22.64
CA GLY A 552 22.51 7.23 -22.18
C GLY A 552 22.48 7.43 -20.66
N ALA A 553 22.88 6.42 -19.88
CA ALA A 553 22.95 6.50 -18.42
C ALA A 553 24.18 7.32 -17.98
N ARG A 554 23.97 8.29 -17.08
CA ARG A 554 25.03 9.14 -16.55
C ARG A 554 25.06 9.12 -15.02
N LEU A 555 26.24 8.92 -14.46
CA LEU A 555 26.53 9.14 -13.04
C LEU A 555 27.46 10.34 -12.92
N ASP A 556 26.95 11.47 -12.44
CA ASP A 556 27.74 12.66 -12.15
C ASP A 556 28.23 12.58 -10.70
N ALA A 557 29.51 12.25 -10.53
CA ALA A 557 30.13 12.05 -9.22
C ALA A 557 30.54 13.38 -8.52
N GLY A 558 30.34 14.52 -9.18
CA GLY A 558 30.77 15.82 -8.67
C GLY A 558 32.29 15.94 -8.51
N THR A 559 32.73 16.97 -7.79
CA THR A 559 34.16 17.25 -7.55
C THR A 559 34.84 16.26 -6.61
N ALA A 560 34.08 15.61 -5.73
CA ALA A 560 34.59 14.58 -4.82
C ALA A 560 35.00 13.29 -5.56
N GLY A 561 34.47 13.07 -6.77
CA GLY A 561 34.67 11.85 -7.53
C GLY A 561 33.92 10.65 -6.96
N LEU A 562 33.99 9.53 -7.69
CA LEU A 562 33.38 8.26 -7.34
C LEU A 562 34.44 7.33 -6.75
N ARG A 563 34.22 6.87 -5.52
CA ARG A 563 34.99 5.76 -4.94
C ARG A 563 34.22 4.45 -5.13
N VAL A 564 34.81 3.52 -5.85
CA VAL A 564 34.27 2.18 -6.10
C VAL A 564 34.94 1.19 -5.15
N THR A 565 34.18 0.67 -4.19
CA THR A 565 34.62 -0.34 -3.20
C THR A 565 34.08 -1.73 -3.49
N THR A 566 33.05 -1.83 -4.35
CA THR A 566 32.37 -3.06 -4.74
C THR A 566 32.54 -3.31 -6.23
N THR A 567 31.53 -3.01 -7.05
CA THR A 567 31.57 -3.23 -8.50
C THR A 567 30.88 -2.10 -9.24
N LEU A 568 31.55 -1.56 -10.26
CA LEU A 568 30.99 -0.65 -11.26
C LEU A 568 30.96 -1.35 -12.63
N THR A 569 29.79 -1.44 -13.25
CA THR A 569 29.61 -2.09 -14.57
C THR A 569 28.66 -1.30 -15.47
N GLY A 570 28.71 -1.61 -16.78
CA GLY A 570 27.72 -1.17 -17.74
C GLY A 570 28.35 -0.54 -18.98
N GLU A 571 27.60 0.37 -19.60
CA GLU A 571 28.00 1.04 -20.85
C GLU A 571 27.75 2.56 -20.84
N GLY A 572 27.27 3.10 -19.71
CA GLY A 572 27.07 4.53 -19.54
C GLY A 572 28.34 5.31 -19.22
N THR A 573 28.15 6.56 -18.81
CA THR A 573 29.22 7.50 -18.48
C THR A 573 29.25 7.84 -16.99
N VAL A 574 30.43 7.75 -16.37
CA VAL A 574 30.72 8.43 -15.10
C VAL A 574 31.37 9.77 -15.43
N LYS A 575 30.77 10.87 -14.98
CA LYS A 575 31.33 12.22 -15.08
C LYS A 575 31.99 12.57 -13.75
N GLY A 576 33.29 12.89 -13.78
CA GLY A 576 34.11 13.11 -12.60
C GLY A 576 35.16 12.01 -12.40
N ALA A 577 36.09 12.24 -11.48
CA ALA A 577 37.16 11.30 -11.19
C ALA A 577 36.62 9.98 -10.61
N VAL A 578 37.29 8.86 -10.90
CA VAL A 578 36.97 7.52 -10.37
C VAL A 578 38.19 6.96 -9.68
N THR A 579 38.03 6.56 -8.41
CA THR A 579 39.00 5.75 -7.68
C THR A 579 38.46 4.32 -7.53
N ASN A 580 39.15 3.36 -8.14
CA ASN A 580 38.83 1.94 -8.09
C ASN A 580 39.61 1.23 -6.98
N GLU A 581 38.90 0.74 -5.97
CA GLU A 581 39.38 -0.16 -4.90
C GLU A 581 38.60 -1.49 -4.87
N GLY A 582 37.67 -1.68 -5.80
CA GLY A 582 36.90 -2.91 -6.01
C GLY A 582 37.07 -3.36 -7.46
N VAL A 583 35.97 -3.54 -8.18
CA VAL A 583 35.97 -4.00 -9.57
C VAL A 583 35.35 -2.96 -10.49
N VAL A 584 36.05 -2.60 -11.56
CA VAL A 584 35.49 -1.80 -12.67
C VAL A 584 35.51 -2.66 -13.93
N ALA A 585 34.36 -2.83 -14.58
CA ALA A 585 34.28 -3.54 -15.85
C ALA A 585 34.45 -2.58 -17.05
N GLY A 586 35.09 -3.05 -18.11
CA GLY A 586 35.15 -2.37 -19.40
C GLY A 586 33.76 -2.17 -20.02
N GLY A 587 33.69 -1.25 -20.99
CA GLY A 587 32.47 -0.84 -21.69
C GLY A 587 31.93 0.53 -21.28
N LEU A 588 32.35 1.01 -20.10
CA LEU A 588 32.01 2.33 -19.55
C LEU A 588 32.91 3.44 -20.10
N THR A 589 32.42 4.67 -20.00
CA THR A 589 33.25 5.89 -20.16
C THR A 589 33.42 6.61 -18.83
N VAL A 590 34.65 6.96 -18.47
CA VAL A 590 34.98 7.87 -17.37
C VAL A 590 35.41 9.20 -17.97
N SER A 591 34.53 10.20 -17.83
CA SER A 591 34.82 11.59 -18.21
C SER A 591 35.45 12.31 -17.03
N GLY A 592 36.71 11.98 -16.77
CA GLY A 592 37.50 12.41 -15.62
C GLY A 592 38.72 11.51 -15.42
N ASP A 593 39.46 11.74 -14.33
CA ASP A 593 40.62 10.93 -13.99
C ASP A 593 40.20 9.52 -13.54
N TYR A 594 40.99 8.51 -13.90
CA TYR A 594 40.81 7.14 -13.44
C TYR A 594 42.04 6.70 -12.65
N THR A 595 41.85 6.36 -11.38
CA THR A 595 42.89 5.79 -10.52
C THR A 595 42.47 4.42 -10.04
N GLN A 596 43.18 3.38 -10.47
CA GLN A 596 43.09 2.05 -9.87
C GLN A 596 44.11 1.93 -8.75
N ARG A 597 43.64 1.55 -7.55
CA ARG A 597 44.48 1.29 -6.38
C ARG A 597 44.93 -0.17 -6.36
N ALA A 598 45.86 -0.51 -5.45
CA ALA A 598 46.42 -1.86 -5.34
C ALA A 598 45.36 -2.95 -5.10
N LYS A 599 44.25 -2.62 -4.42
CA LYS A 599 43.11 -3.54 -4.22
C LYS A 599 42.14 -3.61 -5.39
N GLY A 600 42.21 -2.63 -6.30
CA GLY A 600 41.29 -2.53 -7.42
C GLY A 600 41.64 -3.50 -8.54
N GLU A 601 40.62 -3.90 -9.30
CA GLU A 601 40.72 -4.75 -10.46
C GLU A 601 39.94 -4.15 -11.64
N LEU A 602 40.56 -4.18 -12.82
CA LEU A 602 39.92 -3.85 -14.08
C LEU A 602 39.53 -5.16 -14.77
N VAL A 603 38.26 -5.33 -15.10
CA VAL A 603 37.78 -6.50 -15.84
C VAL A 603 37.53 -6.11 -17.29
N LEU A 604 38.29 -6.70 -18.21
CA LEU A 604 38.06 -6.49 -19.63
C LEU A 604 36.73 -7.14 -20.06
N ARG A 605 35.96 -6.40 -20.85
CA ARG A 605 34.70 -6.86 -21.48
C ARG A 605 34.81 -6.72 -23.00
N GLU A 606 33.69 -6.82 -23.71
CA GLU A 606 33.65 -6.67 -25.17
C GLU A 606 34.17 -5.30 -25.65
N ARG A 607 33.96 -4.27 -24.83
CA ARG A 607 34.49 -2.92 -25.06
C ARG A 607 35.48 -2.56 -23.95
N PRO A 608 36.55 -1.80 -24.26
CA PRO A 608 37.49 -1.33 -23.26
C PRO A 608 36.81 -0.36 -22.28
N LEU A 609 37.48 -0.11 -21.15
CA LEU A 609 37.19 1.09 -20.37
C LEU A 609 37.72 2.30 -21.14
N LYS A 610 36.89 3.32 -21.35
CA LYS A 610 37.33 4.59 -21.92
C LYS A 610 37.53 5.63 -20.82
N VAL A 611 38.66 6.34 -20.84
CA VAL A 611 38.99 7.39 -19.87
C VAL A 611 39.46 8.63 -20.62
N THR A 612 38.88 9.80 -20.28
CA THR A 612 39.27 11.08 -20.92
C THR A 612 40.18 11.96 -20.06
N GLY A 613 40.31 11.65 -18.77
CA GLY A 613 41.26 12.31 -17.86
C GLY A 613 42.54 11.49 -17.69
N ALA A 614 43.32 11.81 -16.66
CA ALA A 614 44.56 11.10 -16.38
C ALA A 614 44.31 9.67 -15.87
N VAL A 615 45.20 8.73 -16.25
CA VAL A 615 45.13 7.32 -15.84
C VAL A 615 46.31 6.95 -14.94
N ARG A 616 45.99 6.38 -13.78
CA ARG A 616 46.94 5.80 -12.81
C ARG A 616 46.55 4.36 -12.51
N LEU A 617 47.44 3.41 -12.79
CA LEU A 617 47.17 1.98 -12.66
C LEU A 617 47.98 1.32 -11.53
N ALA A 618 47.34 0.39 -10.86
CA ALA A 618 47.88 -0.56 -9.89
C ALA A 618 46.97 -1.79 -9.87
N GLY A 619 47.19 -2.74 -8.95
CA GLY A 619 46.22 -3.81 -8.69
C GLY A 619 46.03 -4.80 -9.84
N GLY A 620 44.87 -5.43 -9.94
CA GLY A 620 44.60 -6.56 -10.84
C GLY A 620 44.08 -6.15 -12.23
N LEU A 621 44.22 -7.08 -13.17
CA LEU A 621 43.61 -7.03 -14.49
C LEU A 621 43.05 -8.41 -14.82
N ASP A 622 41.73 -8.51 -15.01
CA ASP A 622 41.06 -9.72 -15.44
C ASP A 622 40.83 -9.70 -16.96
N LEU A 623 41.40 -10.69 -17.65
CA LEU A 623 41.34 -10.89 -19.10
C LEU A 623 40.57 -12.15 -19.50
N SER A 624 39.87 -12.79 -18.56
CA SER A 624 39.15 -14.05 -18.77
C SER A 624 38.21 -14.02 -19.99
N ALA A 625 37.54 -12.89 -20.23
CA ALA A 625 36.65 -12.71 -21.38
C ALA A 625 37.41 -12.63 -22.73
N ALA A 626 38.63 -12.09 -22.74
CA ALA A 626 39.41 -11.89 -23.96
C ALA A 626 39.96 -13.19 -24.56
N GLY A 627 40.15 -14.24 -23.74
CA GLY A 627 40.61 -15.55 -24.21
C GLY A 627 39.58 -16.29 -25.09
N THR A 628 38.33 -15.82 -25.14
CA THR A 628 37.26 -16.45 -25.94
C THR A 628 37.18 -15.96 -27.38
N ARG A 629 37.84 -14.84 -27.71
CA ARG A 629 37.88 -14.24 -29.06
C ARG A 629 39.27 -13.69 -29.36
N PRO A 630 40.22 -14.53 -29.81
CA PRO A 630 41.58 -14.08 -30.05
C PRO A 630 41.62 -13.02 -31.16
N ALA A 631 42.24 -11.88 -30.86
CA ALA A 631 42.47 -10.78 -31.81
C ALA A 631 43.96 -10.45 -31.87
N ARG A 632 44.46 -9.95 -33.02
CA ARG A 632 45.86 -9.53 -33.14
C ARG A 632 46.23 -8.40 -32.19
N LYS A 633 45.26 -7.53 -31.91
CA LYS A 633 45.37 -6.38 -31.00
C LYS A 633 44.11 -6.31 -30.15
N ILE A 634 44.26 -6.14 -28.84
CA ILE A 634 43.16 -5.98 -27.88
C ILE A 634 43.43 -4.70 -27.10
N THR A 635 42.55 -3.70 -27.22
CA THR A 635 42.59 -2.51 -26.37
C THR A 635 41.93 -2.87 -25.03
N VAL A 636 42.70 -2.78 -23.95
CA VAL A 636 42.23 -3.02 -22.58
C VAL A 636 41.60 -1.74 -22.01
N LEU A 637 42.27 -0.62 -22.26
CA LEU A 637 41.88 0.71 -21.81
C LEU A 637 42.17 1.71 -22.95
N ASP A 638 41.13 2.44 -23.35
CA ASP A 638 41.17 3.57 -24.28
C ASP A 638 41.40 4.87 -23.46
N HIS A 639 42.59 5.45 -23.58
CA HIS A 639 43.01 6.64 -22.82
C HIS A 639 43.03 7.87 -23.71
N ALA A 640 41.86 8.45 -23.97
CA ALA A 640 41.72 9.68 -24.75
C ALA A 640 42.23 10.98 -24.06
N GLY A 641 42.95 10.87 -22.94
CA GLY A 641 43.54 11.99 -22.21
C GLY A 641 44.87 12.44 -22.82
N ARG A 642 45.33 13.66 -22.50
CA ARG A 642 46.63 14.16 -23.01
C ARG A 642 47.85 13.64 -22.23
N SER A 643 47.62 13.13 -21.02
CA SER A 643 48.68 12.64 -20.15
C SER A 643 49.04 11.20 -20.50
N ARG A 644 50.28 10.81 -20.24
CA ARG A 644 50.69 9.40 -20.38
C ARG A 644 50.02 8.57 -19.29
N THR A 645 49.65 7.33 -19.61
CA THR A 645 49.28 6.34 -18.61
C THR A 645 50.45 6.13 -17.65
N SER A 646 50.16 6.18 -16.35
CA SER A 646 51.15 6.01 -15.29
C SER A 646 50.81 4.81 -14.40
N GLY A 647 51.84 4.19 -13.81
CA GLY A 647 51.69 2.92 -13.12
C GLY A 647 51.47 1.73 -14.07
N VAL A 648 51.33 0.54 -13.49
CA VAL A 648 51.15 -0.72 -14.22
C VAL A 648 50.25 -1.66 -13.42
N PHE A 649 49.60 -2.62 -14.08
CA PHE A 649 48.94 -3.72 -13.39
C PHE A 649 49.97 -4.63 -12.70
N SER A 650 49.56 -5.27 -11.61
CA SER A 650 50.42 -6.11 -10.79
C SER A 650 50.97 -7.27 -11.62
N GLY A 651 52.30 -7.45 -11.59
CA GLY A 651 52.99 -8.48 -12.38
C GLY A 651 53.12 -8.21 -13.88
N LEU A 652 52.56 -7.11 -14.40
CA LEU A 652 52.50 -6.81 -15.84
C LEU A 652 53.27 -5.52 -16.16
N LYS A 653 54.60 -5.54 -16.08
CA LYS A 653 55.44 -4.40 -16.52
C LYS A 653 55.29 -4.16 -18.03
N GLU A 654 55.71 -2.98 -18.50
CA GLU A 654 55.78 -2.69 -19.95
C GLU A 654 56.50 -3.82 -20.70
N GLY A 655 55.86 -4.35 -21.74
CA GLY A 655 56.41 -5.44 -22.53
C GLY A 655 56.31 -6.84 -21.92
N ALA A 656 55.66 -7.00 -20.76
CA ALA A 656 55.42 -8.32 -20.18
C ALA A 656 54.62 -9.20 -21.15
N LYS A 657 55.00 -10.49 -21.20
CA LYS A 657 54.29 -11.50 -21.98
C LYS A 657 53.25 -12.19 -21.09
N LEU A 658 52.05 -12.39 -21.61
CA LEU A 658 50.97 -13.14 -20.97
C LEU A 658 50.26 -14.02 -21.98
N ARG A 659 49.78 -15.18 -21.54
CA ARG A 659 49.11 -16.16 -22.40
C ARG A 659 47.60 -16.02 -22.25
N LEU A 660 46.89 -15.85 -23.36
CA LEU A 660 45.42 -15.90 -23.43
C LEU A 660 45.06 -17.04 -24.38
N ALA A 661 44.42 -18.09 -23.85
CA ALA A 661 44.24 -19.36 -24.57
C ALA A 661 45.59 -19.86 -25.14
N ASP A 662 45.70 -20.05 -26.46
CA ASP A 662 46.93 -20.53 -27.12
C ASP A 662 47.82 -19.42 -27.67
N ALA A 663 47.41 -18.15 -27.52
CA ALA A 663 48.17 -17.02 -28.01
C ALA A 663 48.98 -16.34 -26.89
N THR A 664 50.24 -16.02 -27.20
CA THR A 664 51.06 -15.16 -26.34
C THR A 664 50.88 -13.71 -26.75
N TYR A 665 50.54 -12.86 -25.80
CA TYR A 665 50.39 -11.43 -25.97
C TYR A 665 51.49 -10.66 -25.23
N ARG A 666 51.88 -9.51 -25.77
CA ARG A 666 52.71 -8.52 -25.11
C ARG A 666 51.85 -7.31 -24.73
N ILE A 667 51.93 -6.87 -23.47
CA ILE A 667 51.26 -5.66 -23.00
C ILE A 667 52.09 -4.40 -23.26
N SER A 668 51.44 -3.30 -23.64
CA SER A 668 52.03 -1.96 -23.69
C SER A 668 51.07 -0.95 -23.07
N TYR A 669 51.61 -0.04 -22.26
CA TYR A 669 50.92 1.11 -21.64
C TYR A 669 51.10 2.41 -22.45
N ARG A 670 51.63 2.27 -23.68
CA ARG A 670 51.91 3.35 -24.63
C ARG A 670 51.34 3.01 -26.01
N GLY A 671 50.33 2.14 -26.04
CA GLY A 671 49.70 1.68 -27.27
C GLY A 671 48.79 2.74 -27.88
N GLY A 672 48.19 2.41 -29.03
CA GLY A 672 47.18 3.27 -29.66
C GLY A 672 47.73 4.61 -30.13
N ASP A 673 47.17 5.69 -29.62
CA ASP A 673 47.59 7.09 -29.81
C ASP A 673 48.74 7.53 -28.88
N GLY A 674 49.31 6.59 -28.12
CA GLY A 674 50.55 6.77 -27.36
C GLY A 674 50.41 6.62 -25.84
N ASN A 675 49.20 6.41 -25.36
CA ASN A 675 48.88 6.21 -23.93
C ASN A 675 47.81 5.14 -23.67
N ASP A 676 47.24 4.49 -24.68
CA ASP A 676 46.35 3.33 -24.47
C ASP A 676 47.08 2.15 -23.80
N VAL A 677 46.29 1.30 -23.13
CA VAL A 677 46.77 -0.03 -22.70
C VAL A 677 46.32 -1.08 -23.71
N VAL A 678 47.29 -1.73 -24.36
CA VAL A 678 47.05 -2.65 -25.48
C VAL A 678 47.78 -3.97 -25.27
N LEU A 679 47.14 -5.06 -25.66
CA LEU A 679 47.75 -6.37 -25.86
C LEU A 679 47.96 -6.63 -27.35
N SER A 680 49.18 -6.97 -27.75
CA SER A 680 49.52 -7.34 -29.13
C SER A 680 50.00 -8.79 -29.19
N ALA A 681 49.44 -9.58 -30.10
CA ALA A 681 49.86 -10.96 -30.29
C ALA A 681 51.33 -11.04 -30.73
N VAL A 682 52.11 -11.88 -30.07
CA VAL A 682 53.51 -12.15 -30.45
C VAL A 682 53.47 -13.16 -31.60
N ALA A 683 53.96 -12.77 -32.77
CA ALA A 683 54.05 -13.67 -33.91
C ALA A 683 54.95 -14.88 -33.55
N SER A 684 54.41 -16.08 -33.67
CA SER A 684 55.19 -17.32 -33.65
C SER A 684 56.01 -17.38 -34.94
N LYS A 685 57.33 -17.18 -34.83
CA LYS A 685 58.26 -17.47 -35.94
C LYS A 685 58.10 -18.96 -36.30
N PRO A 686 57.87 -19.33 -37.57
CA PRO A 686 58.01 -20.72 -37.98
C PRO A 686 59.47 -21.13 -37.73
N SER A 687 59.70 -22.20 -36.98
CA SER A 687 61.03 -22.79 -36.90
C SER A 687 61.41 -23.27 -38.30
N ALA A 688 62.51 -22.77 -38.85
CA ALA A 688 63.04 -23.22 -40.12
C ALA A 688 63.43 -24.71 -40.05
N SER A 689 63.13 -25.41 -41.14
CA SER A 689 63.45 -26.81 -41.41
C SER A 689 64.89 -27.18 -41.06
N ALA A 690 65.07 -28.20 -40.23
CA ALA A 690 66.32 -28.94 -40.16
C ALA A 690 66.27 -30.07 -41.19
N ARG A 691 66.99 -29.87 -42.29
CA ARG A 691 67.36 -30.92 -43.24
C ARG A 691 68.46 -31.76 -42.57
N GLY A 692 68.13 -32.98 -42.17
CA GLY A 692 69.07 -33.97 -41.64
C GLY A 692 68.70 -35.35 -42.14
N THR A 693 69.56 -35.91 -42.97
CA THR A 693 69.57 -37.28 -43.48
C THR A 693 69.82 -38.30 -42.37
N GLY A 694 69.14 -39.47 -42.40
CA GLY A 694 69.58 -40.67 -41.68
C GLY A 694 68.48 -41.50 -40.98
N THR A 695 68.02 -42.52 -41.71
CA THR A 695 67.39 -43.83 -41.42
C THR A 695 66.98 -44.28 -39.99
N GLU A 696 65.79 -44.92 -39.99
CA GLU A 696 64.99 -45.74 -39.05
C GLU A 696 65.58 -46.39 -37.78
N ALA A 697 64.80 -46.37 -36.68
CA ALA A 697 64.18 -47.57 -36.06
C ALA A 697 63.21 -47.19 -34.90
N SER A 698 62.25 -48.08 -34.65
CA SER A 698 61.02 -47.96 -33.84
C SER A 698 61.20 -48.08 -32.31
N GLU A 699 60.32 -47.42 -31.54
CA GLU A 699 59.48 -47.96 -30.42
C GLU A 699 59.20 -47.01 -29.21
N THR A 700 57.90 -46.83 -28.95
CA THR A 700 57.12 -46.68 -27.69
C THR A 700 57.50 -45.73 -26.52
N VAL A 701 56.57 -44.79 -26.27
CA VAL A 701 55.90 -44.37 -25.00
C VAL A 701 56.74 -44.03 -23.74
N SER A 702 56.67 -42.75 -23.34
CA SER A 702 56.20 -42.25 -22.02
C SER A 702 57.00 -41.01 -21.57
N ALA A 703 56.31 -39.89 -21.30
CA ALA A 703 56.91 -38.71 -20.68
C ALA A 703 56.14 -38.35 -19.39
N GLY A 704 56.70 -38.76 -18.24
CA GLY A 704 56.74 -37.90 -17.06
C GLY A 704 57.82 -36.82 -17.26
N THR A 705 57.94 -35.74 -16.49
CA THR A 705 57.62 -35.54 -15.08
C THR A 705 57.74 -34.03 -14.76
N ARG A 706 56.75 -33.49 -14.01
CA ARG A 706 56.81 -32.52 -12.87
C ARG A 706 57.68 -31.24 -12.96
N SER A 707 57.06 -30.05 -12.81
CA SER A 707 56.86 -29.25 -11.56
C SER A 707 58.00 -28.22 -11.36
N ALA A 708 57.87 -27.08 -10.66
CA ALA A 708 57.00 -26.72 -9.54
C ALA A 708 56.80 -25.19 -9.38
N ASN A 709 55.62 -24.85 -8.85
CA ASN A 709 55.16 -23.74 -7.99
C ASN A 709 56.10 -22.63 -7.50
N ALA A 710 55.52 -21.43 -7.41
CA ALA A 710 55.52 -20.61 -6.20
C ALA A 710 54.09 -20.12 -5.92
N ALA A 711 53.56 -20.45 -4.74
CA ALA A 711 52.21 -20.18 -4.29
C ALA A 711 52.18 -19.09 -3.21
N SER A 712 51.13 -18.26 -3.25
CA SER A 712 50.34 -17.78 -2.10
C SER A 712 49.09 -17.15 -2.73
N GLY A 713 47.84 -17.44 -2.40
CA GLY A 713 47.23 -17.96 -1.19
C GLY A 713 46.03 -17.06 -0.92
N GLY A 714 44.88 -17.33 -1.57
CA GLY A 714 43.68 -16.49 -1.42
C GLY A 714 42.53 -16.86 -2.37
N LEU A 715 41.75 -17.87 -1.96
CA LEU A 715 40.32 -18.07 -2.25
C LEU A 715 39.84 -18.01 -3.72
N GLY A 716 39.78 -19.20 -4.32
CA GLY A 716 38.51 -19.82 -4.72
C GLY A 716 37.61 -19.06 -5.70
N TRP A 717 37.62 -19.53 -6.95
CA TRP A 717 36.66 -19.19 -7.99
C TRP A 717 35.21 -19.59 -7.64
N TRP A 718 34.25 -18.90 -8.28
CA TRP A 718 32.76 -18.95 -8.25
C TRP A 718 32.07 -17.96 -7.28
N PRO A 719 31.25 -16.99 -7.77
CA PRO A 719 30.13 -17.22 -8.68
C PRO A 719 29.95 -16.18 -9.81
N TYR A 720 30.12 -16.57 -11.07
CA TYR A 720 29.63 -15.81 -12.23
C TYR A 720 29.10 -16.74 -13.34
N VAL A 721 28.20 -17.67 -13.03
CA VAL A 721 27.41 -18.37 -14.09
C VAL A 721 25.93 -18.59 -13.77
N LEU A 722 25.46 -18.55 -12.52
CA LEU A 722 24.00 -18.65 -12.26
C LEU A 722 23.31 -17.28 -12.22
N ALA A 723 23.17 -16.63 -13.38
CA ALA A 723 22.20 -15.54 -13.58
C ALA A 723 21.76 -15.31 -15.04
N VAL A 724 21.96 -16.27 -15.95
CA VAL A 724 21.49 -16.16 -17.36
C VAL A 724 20.61 -17.35 -17.81
N GLY A 725 20.31 -18.31 -16.92
CA GLY A 725 19.58 -19.53 -17.28
C GLY A 725 18.26 -19.78 -16.54
N LEU A 726 17.47 -18.74 -16.22
CA LEU A 726 16.08 -18.92 -15.76
C LEU A 726 15.31 -17.61 -15.87
N LEU A 727 14.74 -17.34 -17.05
CA LEU A 727 13.52 -16.54 -17.31
C LEU A 727 13.30 -16.34 -18.83
N ILE A 728 13.45 -17.41 -19.62
CA ILE A 728 12.79 -17.53 -20.92
C ILE A 728 12.07 -18.88 -20.88
N GLY A 729 10.80 -18.85 -20.48
CA GLY A 729 9.99 -20.06 -20.37
C GLY A 729 8.89 -19.94 -19.32
N LEU A 730 7.89 -19.10 -19.60
CA LEU A 730 6.49 -19.22 -19.13
C LEU A 730 5.71 -18.15 -19.93
N MET A 731 5.43 -18.46 -21.18
CA MET A 731 4.14 -18.98 -21.68
C MET A 731 3.15 -17.86 -22.00
N VAL A 732 3.26 -17.41 -23.25
CA VAL A 732 2.18 -16.80 -24.04
C VAL A 732 1.02 -17.81 -24.13
N PRO A 733 -0.26 -17.41 -23.95
CA PRO A 733 -1.38 -18.32 -24.05
C PRO A 733 -1.58 -18.78 -25.50
N ALA A 734 -1.36 -20.06 -25.74
CA ALA A 734 -1.77 -20.73 -26.97
C ALA A 734 -3.29 -20.94 -26.97
N ALA A 735 -4.02 -20.11 -27.72
CA ALA A 735 -5.42 -20.36 -28.05
C ALA A 735 -5.53 -21.58 -28.98
N ARG A 736 -5.73 -22.77 -28.42
CA ARG A 736 -6.20 -23.94 -29.19
C ARG A 736 -7.69 -23.78 -29.46
N ARG A 737 -8.00 -23.34 -30.68
CA ARG A 737 -9.33 -23.48 -31.29
C ARG A 737 -9.69 -24.96 -31.38
N VAL A 738 -10.72 -25.38 -30.65
CA VAL A 738 -11.43 -26.62 -30.91
C VAL A 738 -12.29 -26.42 -32.15
N ARG A 739 -11.89 -27.07 -33.24
CA ARG A 739 -12.62 -27.16 -34.50
C ARG A 739 -13.67 -28.25 -34.35
N ARG A 740 -14.91 -27.90 -34.01
CA ARG A 740 -16.08 -28.75 -34.25
C ARG A 740 -16.73 -28.30 -35.55
N GLY A 741 -16.57 -29.11 -36.60
CA GLY A 741 -17.33 -28.97 -37.82
C GLY A 741 -18.75 -29.51 -37.63
N ARG A 742 -19.74 -28.71 -38.03
CA ARG A 742 -21.02 -29.22 -38.52
C ARG A 742 -21.53 -28.29 -39.61
N ARG A 743 -22.12 -28.94 -40.62
CA ARG A 743 -22.39 -28.54 -41.99
C ARG A 743 -23.62 -27.63 -42.17
N MET A 744 -23.53 -26.83 -43.25
CA MET A 744 -24.54 -26.50 -44.28
C MET A 744 -25.61 -25.38 -44.09
N GLY A 745 -25.71 -24.60 -45.19
CA GLY A 745 -26.86 -23.79 -45.65
C GLY A 745 -26.77 -22.30 -45.26
N GLY A 746 -26.86 -21.29 -46.13
CA GLY A 746 -27.13 -21.18 -47.57
C GLY A 746 -27.41 -19.69 -47.89
N ARG A 747 -26.73 -19.17 -48.92
CA ARG A 747 -26.99 -18.06 -49.88
C ARG A 747 -27.91 -16.84 -49.60
N HIS A 748 -27.52 -15.77 -50.29
CA HIS A 748 -28.22 -14.55 -50.78
C HIS A 748 -28.18 -13.32 -49.87
N ALA A 749 -28.10 -12.06 -50.31
CA ALA A 749 -27.62 -11.31 -51.49
C ALA A 749 -28.09 -9.85 -51.25
N LEU A 750 -27.32 -8.84 -51.71
CA LEU A 750 -27.77 -7.45 -52.01
C LEU A 750 -28.18 -6.59 -50.78
N SER A 751 -28.11 -5.26 -50.72
CA SER A 751 -27.89 -4.15 -51.67
C SER A 751 -27.41 -2.90 -50.90
N LYS A 752 -26.89 -1.94 -51.68
CA LYS A 752 -26.41 -0.59 -51.40
C LYS A 752 -27.40 0.37 -50.71
N ARG A 753 -26.79 1.36 -50.05
CA ARG A 753 -27.06 2.82 -49.98
C ARG A 753 -28.46 3.33 -49.61
N GLY A 754 -28.46 4.26 -48.65
CA GLY A 754 -29.46 5.33 -48.55
C GLY A 754 -29.22 6.26 -47.35
N LYS A 755 -28.50 7.38 -47.57
CA LYS A 755 -28.65 8.59 -46.74
C LYS A 755 -29.90 9.33 -47.24
N LEU A 756 -30.77 9.81 -46.35
CA LEU A 756 -31.05 11.24 -46.11
C LEU A 756 -32.28 11.46 -45.21
N LYS A 757 -32.10 12.38 -44.25
CA LYS A 757 -32.98 13.45 -43.76
C LYS A 757 -34.31 13.18 -43.01
N SER A 758 -34.30 13.77 -41.81
CA SER A 758 -35.32 14.59 -41.14
C SER A 758 -36.70 14.00 -40.86
N SER A 759 -36.93 13.67 -39.59
CA SER A 759 -37.91 14.33 -38.70
C SER A 759 -37.41 14.19 -37.28
#